data_AF-A0A5E4B185-F1
#
_entry.id   AF-A0A5E4B185-F1
#
_cell.length_a   1.000
_cell.length_b   1.000
_cell.length_c   1.000
_cell.angle_alpha   90.00
_cell.angle_beta   90.00
_cell.angle_gamma   90.00
#
_symmetry.space_group_name_H-M   'P 1'
#
loop_
_entity.id
_entity.type
_entity.pdbx_description
1 polymer ?
#
loop_
_entity_poly.entity_id
_entity_poly.type
_entity_poly.pdbx_seq_one_letter_code
_entity_poly.pdbx_strand_id
1 'polypeptide(L)'
;MEALGPGPPTSLFQPPRRPGLGTVGKPIRLLANHFQVQIPKIDVYHYDVDIKPEKRPRRVNREVVDTMVRHFKMQIFGDRQPGYDGKRNMYTAHPLPIGRDRVDMEVTLPGEGKDQTFKVSVQWVSVVSLQLLLEALAGHLNEVPDDSVQALDVITRHLPSMRYTPVGRSFFSPPEGYYHPLGGGREVWFGFHQSVRPAMWNMMLNIDVSATAFYRAQPIIEFMCEVLDIQNINEQTKPLTDSQRVKFTKEIRGLKVEVTHCGQMKRKYRVCNVTRRPASHQTFPLQLENGQAMECTVAQYFKQKYSLQLKYPHLPCLQVGQEQKHTYLPLEVCNIVAGQRCIKKLTDNQTSTMIKATARSAPDRQEEISRLVKSNSMVGGPDPYLKEFGIVVHNEMTELTGRVLPAPMLQYGGRNKTVATPNQGVWDMRGKQFYAGIEIKVWAVACFAPQKQCREDLLKSFTDQLRKISKDAGMPIQGQPCFCKYAQGADSVEPMFKHLKMTYVGLQLIVVILPGKTPVYAEVKRVGDTLLGMATQCVQVKNVVKTSPQTLSNLCLKINAKLGGINNVLVPHQRPSVFQQPVIFLGADVTHPPAGDGKKPSIAAVVGSMDGHPSRYCATVRVQTSRQEISQELLYSQEVIQDLTNMVRELLIQFYKSTRFKPTRIIYYRGGVSEGQMKQVAWPELIAIRKACISLEEDYRPGITYIVVQKRHHTRLFCADKTERVRRR
;
A
#
# COMPACT_ATOMS: atom_id res chain seq x y z
N MET A 1 -25.03 -25.69 -35.17
CA MET A 1 -24.51 -24.75 -34.14
C MET A 1 -25.50 -24.82 -32.98
N GLU A 2 -25.17 -25.59 -31.96
CA GLU A 2 -26.01 -25.74 -30.77
C GLU A 2 -26.06 -24.42 -29.99
N ALA A 3 -27.28 -24.05 -29.59
CA ALA A 3 -27.56 -22.86 -28.81
C ALA A 3 -26.80 -22.92 -27.48
N LEU A 4 -25.98 -21.90 -27.24
CA LEU A 4 -25.37 -21.63 -25.93
C LEU A 4 -26.50 -21.53 -24.90
N GLY A 5 -26.58 -22.51 -24.01
CA GLY A 5 -27.51 -22.51 -22.88
C GLY A 5 -27.33 -21.25 -22.00
N PRO A 6 -28.33 -20.95 -21.15
CA PRO A 6 -28.29 -19.79 -20.28
C PRO A 6 -27.04 -19.87 -19.38
N GLY A 7 -26.31 -18.76 -19.28
CA GLY A 7 -25.14 -18.64 -18.42
C GLY A 7 -25.44 -18.99 -16.96
N PRO A 8 -24.41 -19.29 -16.15
CA PRO A 8 -24.60 -19.71 -14.76
C PRO A 8 -25.40 -18.67 -13.96
N PRO A 9 -26.24 -19.10 -13.00
CA PRO A 9 -27.13 -18.21 -12.26
C PRO A 9 -26.35 -17.13 -11.51
N THR A 10 -26.90 -15.92 -11.52
CA THR A 10 -26.41 -14.75 -10.79
C THR A 10 -26.42 -15.04 -9.28
N SER A 11 -25.22 -15.26 -8.72
CA SER A 11 -24.81 -15.29 -7.30
C SER A 11 -25.05 -16.58 -6.47
N LEU A 12 -24.06 -17.49 -6.47
CA LEU A 12 -23.95 -18.62 -5.53
C LEU A 12 -23.75 -18.19 -4.05
N PHE A 13 -23.18 -17.01 -3.80
CA PHE A 13 -22.94 -16.49 -2.44
C PHE A 13 -23.23 -14.98 -2.38
N GLN A 14 -24.35 -14.62 -1.76
CA GLN A 14 -24.66 -13.24 -1.40
C GLN A 14 -24.13 -12.95 0.02
N PRO A 15 -23.47 -11.81 0.26
CA PRO A 15 -23.16 -11.38 1.62
C PRO A 15 -24.43 -11.31 2.47
N PRO A 16 -24.38 -11.75 3.75
CA PRO A 16 -25.56 -11.71 4.60
C PRO A 16 -25.99 -10.27 4.86
N ARG A 17 -27.31 -10.04 4.95
CA ARG A 17 -27.85 -8.77 5.42
C ARG A 17 -27.38 -8.51 6.86
N ARG A 18 -27.27 -7.23 7.23
CA ARG A 18 -26.98 -6.83 8.61
C ARG A 18 -28.08 -7.38 9.53
N PRO A 19 -27.75 -8.21 10.55
CA PRO A 19 -28.77 -8.84 11.40
C PRO A 19 -29.39 -7.87 12.43
N GLY A 20 -28.74 -6.73 12.66
CA GLY A 20 -29.18 -5.72 13.61
C GLY A 20 -28.07 -4.72 13.92
N LEU A 21 -28.37 -3.76 14.80
CA LEU A 21 -27.41 -2.80 15.35
C LEU A 21 -26.87 -3.33 16.69
N GLY A 22 -25.57 -3.14 16.93
CA GLY A 22 -24.99 -3.49 18.23
C GLY A 22 -25.43 -2.51 19.32
N THR A 23 -25.68 -3.02 20.52
CA THR A 23 -26.22 -2.27 21.67
C THR A 23 -25.24 -2.10 22.83
N VAL A 24 -24.19 -2.92 22.88
CA VAL A 24 -23.21 -2.94 24.00
C VAL A 24 -22.20 -1.80 23.90
N GLY A 25 -21.83 -1.20 25.04
CA GLY A 25 -20.75 -0.21 25.16
C GLY A 25 -21.24 1.21 25.43
N LYS A 26 -20.38 2.06 25.99
CA LYS A 26 -20.71 3.45 26.31
C LYS A 26 -20.92 4.25 25.02
N PRO A 27 -22.04 4.97 24.83
CA PRO A 27 -22.22 5.87 23.69
C PRO A 27 -21.13 6.95 23.64
N ILE A 28 -20.69 7.30 22.44
CA ILE A 28 -19.75 8.41 22.20
C ILE A 28 -20.15 9.15 20.93
N ARG A 29 -20.24 10.48 21.00
CA ARG A 29 -20.50 11.32 19.82
C ARG A 29 -19.23 11.49 18.99
N LEU A 30 -19.33 11.19 17.71
CA LEU A 30 -18.23 11.19 16.76
C LEU A 30 -18.56 12.05 15.54
N LEU A 31 -17.51 12.55 14.90
CA LEU A 31 -17.55 13.18 13.59
C LEU A 31 -16.81 12.29 12.61
N ALA A 32 -17.43 11.99 11.47
CA ALA A 32 -16.79 11.29 10.37
C ALA A 32 -16.40 12.29 9.28
N ASN A 33 -15.26 12.06 8.63
CA ASN A 33 -14.86 12.76 7.40
C ASN A 33 -15.66 12.31 6.16
N HIS A 34 -16.96 12.17 6.36
CA HIS A 34 -17.97 11.88 5.36
C HIS A 34 -18.90 13.09 5.30
N PHE A 35 -19.17 13.54 4.09
CA PHE A 35 -19.94 14.73 3.79
C PHE A 35 -21.16 14.29 2.99
N GLN A 36 -22.36 14.67 3.43
CA GLN A 36 -23.59 14.25 2.78
C GLN A 36 -23.65 14.78 1.34
N VAL A 37 -24.03 13.91 0.41
CA VAL A 37 -24.26 14.25 -0.99
C VAL A 37 -25.75 14.14 -1.26
N GLN A 38 -26.38 15.27 -1.51
CA GLN A 38 -27.74 15.34 -2.01
C GLN A 38 -27.72 15.11 -3.52
N ILE A 39 -28.44 14.09 -3.96
CA ILE A 39 -28.56 13.70 -5.37
C ILE A 39 -30.00 13.94 -5.85
N PRO A 40 -30.20 14.42 -7.09
CA PRO A 40 -31.53 14.62 -7.63
C PRO A 40 -32.14 13.30 -8.14
N LYS A 41 -33.47 13.28 -8.24
CA LYS A 41 -34.25 12.16 -8.81
C LYS A 41 -34.33 12.31 -10.33
N ILE A 42 -33.19 12.14 -11.00
CA ILE A 42 -33.08 12.24 -12.46
C ILE A 42 -32.40 11.00 -13.03
N ASP A 43 -32.57 10.84 -14.34
CA ASP A 43 -31.80 9.93 -15.15
C ASP A 43 -30.53 10.63 -15.67
N VAL A 44 -29.44 9.88 -15.76
CA VAL A 44 -28.15 10.31 -16.28
C VAL A 44 -27.83 9.51 -17.54
N TYR A 45 -27.32 10.17 -18.58
CA TYR A 45 -27.09 9.55 -19.88
C TYR A 45 -25.63 9.14 -20.02
N HIS A 46 -25.38 7.85 -20.26
CA HIS A 46 -24.04 7.28 -20.40
C HIS A 46 -23.67 7.15 -21.87
N TYR A 47 -22.48 7.64 -22.20
CA TYR A 47 -21.87 7.57 -23.52
C TYR A 47 -20.49 6.89 -23.44
N ASP A 48 -20.21 6.05 -24.44
CA ASP A 48 -18.89 5.53 -24.73
C ASP A 48 -18.11 6.55 -25.57
N VAL A 49 -16.85 6.79 -25.19
CA VAL A 49 -15.92 7.69 -25.88
C VAL A 49 -14.70 6.90 -26.31
N ASP A 50 -14.52 6.76 -27.62
CA ASP A 50 -13.34 6.13 -28.23
C ASP A 50 -12.40 7.22 -28.76
N ILE A 51 -11.13 7.21 -28.37
CA ILE A 51 -10.13 8.23 -28.77
C ILE A 51 -8.98 7.55 -29.48
N LYS A 52 -8.76 7.92 -30.75
CA LYS A 52 -7.65 7.46 -31.58
C LYS A 52 -6.64 8.59 -31.81
N PRO A 53 -5.33 8.32 -31.67
CA PRO A 53 -4.71 7.02 -31.38
C PRO A 53 -4.88 6.57 -29.92
N GLU A 54 -5.08 5.27 -29.72
CA GLU A 54 -5.29 4.65 -28.41
C GLU A 54 -4.07 4.72 -27.46
N LYS A 55 -4.24 4.30 -26.20
CA LYS A 55 -3.18 4.17 -25.16
C LYS A 55 -2.51 5.48 -24.74
N ARG A 56 -3.20 6.60 -24.91
CA ARG A 56 -2.74 7.91 -24.40
C ARG A 56 -2.93 8.02 -22.88
N PRO A 57 -2.13 8.86 -22.19
CA PRO A 57 -2.33 9.13 -20.77
C PRO A 57 -3.74 9.70 -20.52
N ARG A 58 -4.40 9.30 -19.42
CA ARG A 58 -5.75 9.78 -19.09
C ARG A 58 -5.87 11.31 -19.06
N ARG A 59 -4.82 12.02 -18.66
CA ARG A 59 -4.77 13.48 -18.69
C ARG A 59 -4.97 14.04 -20.11
N VAL A 60 -4.24 13.47 -21.09
CA VAL A 60 -4.38 13.87 -22.50
C VAL A 60 -5.78 13.56 -22.99
N ASN A 61 -6.35 12.40 -22.67
CA ASN A 61 -7.72 12.07 -23.05
C ASN A 61 -8.74 13.09 -22.52
N ARG A 62 -8.54 13.58 -21.29
CA ARG A 62 -9.41 14.61 -20.71
C ARG A 62 -9.24 15.96 -21.40
N GLU A 63 -8.01 16.35 -21.73
CA GLU A 63 -7.73 17.57 -22.53
C GLU A 63 -8.37 17.48 -23.92
N VAL A 64 -8.34 16.30 -24.56
CA VAL A 64 -9.05 16.03 -25.83
C VAL A 64 -10.56 16.21 -25.66
N VAL A 65 -11.17 15.57 -24.67
CA VAL A 65 -12.63 15.66 -24.46
C VAL A 65 -13.06 17.07 -24.07
N ASP A 66 -12.30 17.77 -23.23
CA ASP A 66 -12.58 19.17 -22.87
C ASP A 66 -12.51 20.10 -24.10
N THR A 67 -11.51 19.90 -24.97
CA THR A 67 -11.41 20.63 -26.24
C THR A 67 -12.55 20.28 -27.19
N MET A 68 -12.95 19.01 -27.26
CA MET A 68 -14.10 18.54 -28.04
C MET A 68 -15.39 19.22 -27.58
N VAL A 69 -15.67 19.23 -26.26
CA VAL A 69 -16.87 19.85 -25.69
C VAL A 69 -16.93 21.34 -26.03
N ARG A 70 -15.80 22.04 -25.97
CA ARG A 70 -15.72 23.46 -26.32
C ARG A 70 -15.88 23.72 -27.82
N HIS A 71 -15.23 22.91 -28.67
CA HIS A 71 -15.25 23.11 -30.12
C HIS A 71 -16.61 22.73 -30.75
N PHE A 72 -17.19 21.61 -30.32
CA PHE A 72 -18.47 21.10 -30.82
C PHE A 72 -19.67 21.56 -29.97
N LYS A 73 -19.53 22.70 -29.26
CA LYS A 73 -20.55 23.24 -28.35
C LYS A 73 -21.89 23.43 -29.06
N MET A 74 -21.92 24.17 -30.17
CA MET A 74 -23.18 24.48 -30.86
C MET A 74 -23.84 23.27 -31.53
N GLN A 75 -23.04 22.26 -31.92
CA GLN A 75 -23.51 21.12 -32.70
C GLN A 75 -24.04 19.98 -31.83
N ILE A 76 -23.35 19.68 -30.72
CA ILE A 76 -23.61 18.48 -29.92
C ILE A 76 -23.86 18.83 -28.45
N PHE A 77 -22.96 19.59 -27.82
CA PHE A 77 -22.96 19.67 -26.36
C PHE A 77 -23.95 20.72 -25.81
N GLY A 78 -24.25 21.77 -26.57
CA GLY A 78 -25.01 22.93 -26.09
C GLY A 78 -24.34 23.52 -24.85
N ASP A 79 -25.12 23.83 -23.82
CA ASP A 79 -24.58 24.29 -22.54
C ASP A 79 -24.19 23.17 -21.56
N ARG A 80 -24.38 21.90 -21.97
CA ARG A 80 -24.13 20.73 -21.11
C ARG A 80 -22.66 20.63 -20.72
N GLN A 81 -22.41 20.20 -19.48
CA GLN A 81 -21.06 20.01 -18.93
C GLN A 81 -20.82 18.53 -18.61
N PRO A 82 -20.20 17.74 -19.52
CA PRO A 82 -20.12 16.30 -19.36
C PRO A 82 -19.11 15.87 -18.29
N GLY A 83 -19.47 14.88 -17.47
CA GLY A 83 -18.54 14.20 -16.58
C GLY A 83 -17.82 13.06 -17.29
N TYR A 84 -16.49 13.15 -17.43
CA TYR A 84 -15.67 12.14 -18.12
C TYR A 84 -14.65 11.44 -17.20
N ASP A 85 -14.46 10.12 -17.36
CA ASP A 85 -13.55 9.29 -16.56
C ASP A 85 -12.07 9.29 -17.02
N GLY A 86 -11.80 9.92 -18.17
CA GLY A 86 -10.47 9.97 -18.79
C GLY A 86 -10.11 8.73 -19.60
N LYS A 87 -11.07 7.84 -19.84
CA LYS A 87 -10.92 6.61 -20.62
C LYS A 87 -12.00 6.46 -21.69
N ARG A 88 -13.20 6.05 -21.28
CA ARG A 88 -14.29 5.67 -22.18
C ARG A 88 -15.66 6.12 -21.70
N ASN A 89 -15.84 6.45 -20.42
CA ASN A 89 -17.16 6.72 -19.86
C ASN A 89 -17.36 8.22 -19.72
N MET A 90 -18.34 8.75 -20.45
CA MET A 90 -18.81 10.12 -20.34
C MET A 90 -20.28 10.14 -19.96
N TYR A 91 -20.66 11.07 -19.08
CA TYR A 91 -22.03 11.22 -18.58
C TYR A 91 -22.53 12.63 -18.83
N THR A 92 -23.82 12.79 -19.10
CA THR A 92 -24.50 14.09 -19.19
C THR A 92 -25.82 14.07 -18.41
N ALA A 93 -26.25 15.23 -17.89
CA ALA A 93 -27.53 15.36 -17.17
C ALA A 93 -28.74 15.31 -18.13
N HIS A 94 -28.54 15.69 -19.38
CA HIS A 94 -29.55 15.69 -20.44
C HIS A 94 -29.02 14.96 -21.69
N PRO A 95 -29.90 14.34 -22.51
CA PRO A 95 -29.46 13.59 -23.67
C PRO A 95 -28.78 14.52 -24.69
N LEU A 96 -27.71 14.02 -25.31
CA LEU A 96 -27.07 14.62 -26.47
C LEU A 96 -27.92 14.40 -27.73
N PRO A 97 -27.95 15.36 -28.68
CA PRO A 97 -28.74 15.29 -29.91
C PRO A 97 -28.09 14.39 -30.97
N ILE A 98 -27.65 13.18 -30.57
CA ILE A 98 -26.95 12.22 -31.44
C ILE A 98 -27.72 10.90 -31.64
N GLY A 99 -28.89 10.77 -31.01
CA GLY A 99 -29.66 9.53 -31.03
C GLY A 99 -28.88 8.36 -30.42
N ARG A 100 -28.89 7.21 -31.10
CA ARG A 100 -28.11 6.01 -30.73
C ARG A 100 -26.90 5.77 -31.64
N ASP A 101 -26.73 6.61 -32.66
CA ASP A 101 -25.68 6.45 -33.65
C ASP A 101 -24.32 6.88 -33.09
N ARG A 102 -23.26 6.31 -33.66
CA ARG A 102 -21.88 6.71 -33.36
C ARG A 102 -21.58 7.99 -34.13
N VAL A 103 -21.16 9.04 -33.43
CA VAL A 103 -20.74 10.30 -34.03
C VAL A 103 -19.22 10.43 -33.93
N ASP A 104 -18.56 10.56 -35.07
CA ASP A 104 -17.12 10.75 -35.18
C ASP A 104 -16.79 12.24 -35.32
N MET A 105 -15.82 12.71 -34.54
CA MET A 105 -15.33 14.08 -34.49
C MET A 105 -13.82 14.10 -34.63
N GLU A 106 -13.31 15.18 -35.19
CA GLU A 106 -11.87 15.45 -35.27
C GLU A 106 -11.50 16.58 -34.31
N VAL A 107 -10.58 16.30 -33.39
CA VAL A 107 -10.19 17.23 -32.33
C VAL A 107 -8.69 17.46 -32.40
N THR A 108 -8.28 18.71 -32.55
CA THR A 108 -6.87 19.07 -32.64
C THR A 108 -6.42 19.74 -31.34
N LEU A 109 -5.38 19.17 -30.72
CA LEU A 109 -4.70 19.79 -29.58
C LEU A 109 -3.41 20.48 -30.05
N PRO A 110 -3.06 21.65 -29.48
CA PRO A 110 -1.79 22.29 -29.74
C PRO A 110 -0.65 21.40 -29.21
N GLY A 111 0.27 21.01 -30.07
CA GLY A 111 1.42 20.19 -29.70
C GLY A 111 2.70 21.00 -29.51
N GLU A 112 3.67 20.43 -28.79
CA GLU A 112 5.04 20.98 -28.72
C GLU A 112 5.76 20.74 -30.07
N GLY A 113 5.45 21.57 -31.07
CA GLY A 113 6.09 21.60 -32.40
C GLY A 113 5.17 21.27 -33.57
N LYS A 114 4.26 20.31 -33.42
CA LYS A 114 3.22 19.99 -34.41
C LYS A 114 1.92 19.69 -33.70
N ASP A 115 0.84 20.29 -34.19
CA ASP A 115 -0.51 20.02 -33.70
C ASP A 115 -0.84 18.53 -33.80
N GLN A 116 -1.54 18.05 -32.79
CA GLN A 116 -1.92 16.66 -32.69
C GLN A 116 -3.42 16.52 -32.88
N THR A 117 -3.79 15.93 -34.00
CA THR A 117 -5.16 15.57 -34.34
C THR A 117 -5.55 14.23 -33.72
N PHE A 118 -6.75 14.17 -33.17
CA PHE A 118 -7.38 12.98 -32.61
C PHE A 118 -8.72 12.74 -33.28
N LYS A 119 -9.02 11.47 -33.56
CA LYS A 119 -10.37 11.04 -33.96
C LYS A 119 -11.09 10.58 -32.71
N VAL A 120 -12.19 11.23 -32.39
CA VAL A 120 -13.00 10.95 -31.19
C VAL A 120 -14.37 10.48 -31.64
N SER A 121 -14.80 9.34 -31.13
CA SER A 121 -16.14 8.82 -31.39
C SER A 121 -16.96 8.81 -30.12
N VAL A 122 -18.18 9.30 -30.20
CA VAL A 122 -19.14 9.31 -29.08
C VAL A 122 -20.35 8.48 -29.47
N GLN A 123 -20.74 7.54 -28.61
CA GLN A 123 -21.88 6.68 -28.83
C GLN A 123 -22.70 6.53 -27.55
N TRP A 124 -24.03 6.60 -27.64
CA TRP A 124 -24.92 6.34 -26.51
C TRP A 124 -24.84 4.86 -26.07
N VAL A 125 -24.85 4.62 -24.75
CA VAL A 125 -24.75 3.28 -24.17
C VAL A 125 -26.00 2.92 -23.38
N SER A 126 -26.32 3.74 -22.36
CA SER A 126 -27.41 3.44 -21.44
C SER A 126 -27.92 4.69 -20.73
N VAL A 127 -29.03 4.52 -20.02
CA VAL A 127 -29.52 5.48 -19.03
C VAL A 127 -29.27 4.90 -17.64
N VAL A 128 -28.71 5.72 -16.76
CA VAL A 128 -28.38 5.40 -15.36
C VAL A 128 -29.32 6.15 -14.45
N SER A 129 -30.15 5.44 -13.69
CA SER A 129 -31.19 6.07 -12.87
C SER A 129 -30.70 6.38 -11.46
N LEU A 130 -30.56 7.67 -11.12
CA LEU A 130 -30.22 8.08 -9.75
C LEU A 130 -31.39 7.87 -8.78
N GLN A 131 -32.62 7.73 -9.29
CA GLN A 131 -33.78 7.36 -8.48
C GLN A 131 -33.64 5.93 -7.94
N LEU A 132 -33.25 4.96 -8.77
CA LEU A 132 -33.02 3.58 -8.31
C LEU A 132 -31.94 3.52 -7.23
N LEU A 133 -30.91 4.35 -7.34
CA LEU A 133 -29.90 4.47 -6.28
C LEU A 133 -30.52 4.96 -4.96
N LEU A 134 -31.37 5.99 -4.99
CA LEU A 134 -32.06 6.47 -3.78
C LEU A 134 -32.96 5.40 -3.16
N GLU A 135 -33.67 4.62 -3.97
CA GLU A 135 -34.50 3.51 -3.51
C GLU A 135 -33.67 2.39 -2.85
N ALA A 136 -32.49 2.09 -3.39
CA ALA A 136 -31.53 1.17 -2.76
C ALA A 136 -31.03 1.69 -1.40
N LEU A 137 -30.71 2.98 -1.29
CA LEU A 137 -30.23 3.60 -0.04
C LEU A 137 -31.31 3.66 1.04
N ALA A 138 -32.59 3.74 0.65
CA ALA A 138 -33.74 3.61 1.53
C ALA A 138 -34.02 2.16 1.97
N GLY A 139 -33.34 1.18 1.37
CA GLY A 139 -33.50 -0.25 1.66
C GLY A 139 -34.66 -0.92 0.92
N HIS A 140 -35.21 -0.28 -0.12
CA HIS A 140 -36.26 -0.87 -0.95
C HIS A 140 -35.70 -1.87 -1.97
N LEU A 141 -34.40 -1.78 -2.30
CA LEU A 141 -33.71 -2.73 -3.19
C LEU A 141 -32.70 -3.59 -2.40
N ASN A 142 -32.44 -4.79 -2.93
CA ASN A 142 -31.52 -5.75 -2.32
C ASN A 142 -30.03 -5.41 -2.56
N GLU A 143 -29.74 -4.72 -3.66
CA GLU A 143 -28.39 -4.37 -4.07
C GLU A 143 -28.34 -2.89 -4.45
N VAL A 144 -27.16 -2.29 -4.24
CA VAL A 144 -26.88 -0.92 -4.66
C VAL A 144 -26.48 -0.94 -6.14
N PRO A 145 -27.09 -0.13 -7.03
CA PRO A 145 -26.71 -0.06 -8.43
C PRO A 145 -25.27 0.47 -8.61
N ASP A 146 -24.35 -0.41 -9.00
CA ASP A 146 -22.91 -0.10 -9.15
C ASP A 146 -22.65 0.95 -10.25
N ASP A 147 -23.44 0.94 -11.31
CA ASP A 147 -23.39 1.91 -12.41
C ASP A 147 -23.71 3.34 -11.97
N SER A 148 -24.70 3.49 -11.10
CA SER A 148 -25.14 4.77 -10.53
C SER A 148 -24.08 5.33 -9.58
N VAL A 149 -23.48 4.47 -8.74
CA VAL A 149 -22.34 4.85 -7.89
C VAL A 149 -21.14 5.26 -8.75
N GLN A 150 -20.86 4.54 -9.83
CA GLN A 150 -19.78 4.86 -10.76
C GLN A 150 -20.00 6.20 -11.46
N ALA A 151 -21.22 6.47 -11.95
CA ALA A 151 -21.56 7.75 -12.58
C ALA A 151 -21.29 8.92 -11.62
N LEU A 152 -21.76 8.82 -10.37
CA LEU A 152 -21.51 9.82 -9.34
C LEU A 152 -20.01 9.98 -9.02
N ASP A 153 -19.23 8.90 -8.93
CA ASP A 153 -17.77 8.99 -8.74
C ASP A 153 -17.10 9.70 -9.91
N VAL A 154 -17.52 9.45 -11.15
CA VAL A 154 -16.95 10.11 -12.34
C VAL A 154 -17.29 11.60 -12.36
N ILE A 155 -18.56 11.96 -12.12
CA ILE A 155 -19.02 13.34 -12.12
C ILE A 155 -18.30 14.14 -11.02
N THR A 156 -18.32 13.67 -9.78
CA THR A 156 -17.69 14.37 -8.64
C THR A 156 -16.18 14.50 -8.76
N ARG A 157 -15.52 13.64 -9.55
CA ARG A 157 -14.07 13.65 -9.72
C ARG A 157 -13.62 14.36 -10.99
N HIS A 158 -14.53 14.82 -11.84
CA HIS A 158 -14.19 15.38 -13.14
C HIS A 158 -13.31 16.63 -13.01
N LEU A 159 -13.77 17.67 -12.31
CA LEU A 159 -13.02 18.92 -12.12
C LEU A 159 -11.70 18.73 -11.35
N PRO A 160 -11.66 18.00 -10.20
CA PRO A 160 -10.39 17.72 -9.54
C PRO A 160 -9.38 16.97 -10.42
N SER A 161 -9.85 16.11 -11.34
CA SER A 161 -8.98 15.38 -12.26
C SER A 161 -8.36 16.26 -13.35
N MET A 162 -8.95 17.43 -13.61
CA MET A 162 -8.42 18.44 -14.54
C MET A 162 -7.47 19.41 -13.84
N ARG A 163 -7.79 19.81 -12.61
CA ARG A 163 -7.03 20.82 -11.85
C ARG A 163 -5.78 20.25 -11.18
N TYR A 164 -5.85 19.03 -10.66
CA TYR A 164 -4.79 18.43 -9.86
C TYR A 164 -4.12 17.25 -10.57
N THR A 165 -3.03 16.74 -10.00
CA THR A 165 -2.40 15.50 -10.45
C THR A 165 -3.10 14.29 -9.83
N PRO A 166 -3.84 13.47 -10.59
CA PRO A 166 -4.59 12.35 -10.03
C PRO A 166 -3.66 11.15 -9.76
N VAL A 167 -3.77 10.60 -8.56
CA VAL A 167 -3.04 9.41 -8.13
C VAL A 167 -4.03 8.47 -7.44
N GLY A 168 -4.50 7.47 -8.19
CA GLY A 168 -5.55 6.57 -7.71
C GLY A 168 -6.86 7.34 -7.46
N ARG A 169 -7.33 7.32 -6.21
CA ARG A 169 -8.50 8.09 -5.74
C ARG A 169 -8.12 9.40 -5.04
N SER A 170 -6.85 9.80 -5.10
CA SER A 170 -6.36 11.04 -4.52
C SER A 170 -5.90 12.05 -5.59
N PHE A 171 -5.84 13.31 -5.20
CA PHE A 171 -5.48 14.47 -6.03
C PHE A 171 -4.39 15.26 -5.32
N PHE A 172 -3.32 15.59 -6.03
CA PHE A 172 -2.13 16.27 -5.47
C PHE A 172 -1.77 17.51 -6.29
N SER A 173 -1.24 18.52 -5.62
CA SER A 173 -0.73 19.75 -6.24
C SER A 173 0.75 19.96 -5.88
N PRO A 174 1.48 20.73 -6.71
CA PRO A 174 2.81 21.22 -6.34
C PRO A 174 2.77 21.98 -5.00
N PRO A 175 3.87 21.97 -4.22
CA PRO A 175 3.99 22.79 -3.02
C PRO A 175 3.85 24.28 -3.29
N GLU A 176 2.95 24.93 -2.57
CA GLU A 176 2.78 26.39 -2.56
C GLU A 176 2.87 26.86 -1.09
N GLY A 177 3.85 27.70 -0.77
CA GLY A 177 4.05 28.20 0.59
C GLY A 177 4.65 27.20 1.60
N TYR A 178 5.09 26.02 1.15
CA TYR A 178 5.81 25.06 1.99
C TYR A 178 6.90 24.32 1.19
N TYR A 179 7.93 23.82 1.89
CA TYR A 179 9.03 23.06 1.28
C TYR A 179 9.46 21.90 2.18
N HIS A 180 9.30 20.67 1.68
CA HIS A 180 9.61 19.44 2.41
C HIS A 180 10.43 18.47 1.54
N PRO A 181 11.75 18.72 1.39
CA PRO A 181 12.62 17.81 0.67
C PRO A 181 12.79 16.50 1.44
N LEU A 182 12.84 15.40 0.71
CA LEU A 182 13.14 14.07 1.23
C LEU A 182 14.61 13.68 0.97
N GLY A 183 15.31 14.40 0.08
CA GLY A 183 16.62 14.07 -0.44
C GLY A 183 16.55 13.01 -1.56
N GLY A 184 17.61 12.88 -2.36
CA GLY A 184 17.65 12.00 -3.53
C GLY A 184 16.72 12.46 -4.65
N GLY A 185 16.50 13.77 -4.78
CA GLY A 185 15.67 14.41 -5.80
C GLY A 185 14.16 14.26 -5.59
N ARG A 186 13.74 14.06 -4.34
CA ARG A 186 12.35 13.76 -3.97
C ARG A 186 11.84 14.79 -2.96
N GLU A 187 10.54 15.06 -3.01
CA GLU A 187 9.84 15.99 -2.12
C GLU A 187 8.44 15.48 -1.78
N VAL A 188 7.83 16.06 -0.75
CA VAL A 188 6.46 15.75 -0.33
C VAL A 188 5.47 16.68 -1.03
N TRP A 189 4.46 16.10 -1.70
CA TRP A 189 3.28 16.84 -2.14
C TRP A 189 2.10 16.47 -1.23
N PHE A 190 1.36 17.49 -0.80
CA PHE A 190 0.08 17.33 -0.12
C PHE A 190 -1.06 17.32 -1.13
N GLY A 191 -2.18 16.79 -0.68
CA GLY A 191 -3.36 16.61 -1.50
C GLY A 191 -4.48 16.00 -0.68
N PHE A 192 -5.46 15.43 -1.37
CA PHE A 192 -6.61 14.84 -0.73
C PHE A 192 -7.09 13.59 -1.44
N HIS A 193 -7.59 12.64 -0.65
CA HIS A 193 -8.38 11.52 -1.12
C HIS A 193 -9.83 11.95 -1.28
N GLN A 194 -10.48 11.43 -2.33
CA GLN A 194 -11.90 11.58 -2.57
C GLN A 194 -12.51 10.27 -3.05
N SER A 195 -13.64 9.89 -2.46
CA SER A 195 -14.47 8.81 -2.98
C SER A 195 -15.93 9.00 -2.59
N VAL A 196 -16.84 8.71 -3.51
CA VAL A 196 -18.27 8.64 -3.23
C VAL A 196 -18.61 7.24 -2.70
N ARG A 197 -19.44 7.15 -1.66
CA ARG A 197 -19.81 5.88 -1.01
C ARG A 197 -21.29 5.84 -0.67
N PRO A 198 -21.99 4.73 -0.93
CA PRO A 198 -23.35 4.54 -0.42
C PRO A 198 -23.29 4.36 1.11
N ALA A 199 -24.21 5.01 1.81
CA ALA A 199 -24.46 4.80 3.22
C ALA A 199 -25.97 4.61 3.46
N MET A 200 -26.36 4.24 4.68
CA MET A 200 -27.78 4.26 5.02
C MET A 200 -28.32 5.68 4.82
N TRP A 201 -29.44 5.82 4.12
CA TRP A 201 -30.15 7.08 3.82
C TRP A 201 -29.56 7.97 2.71
N ASN A 202 -28.24 8.12 2.60
CA ASN A 202 -27.64 9.09 1.67
C ASN A 202 -26.35 8.56 1.03
N MET A 203 -25.98 9.20 -0.09
CA MET A 203 -24.61 9.11 -0.62
C MET A 203 -23.68 9.99 0.20
N MET A 204 -22.44 9.52 0.39
CA MET A 204 -21.44 10.23 1.20
C MET A 204 -20.17 10.47 0.39
N LEU A 205 -19.69 11.70 0.39
CA LEU A 205 -18.37 12.06 -0.11
C LEU A 205 -17.36 11.88 1.02
N ASN A 206 -16.49 10.88 0.92
CA ASN A 206 -15.41 10.67 1.87
C ASN A 206 -14.16 11.45 1.43
N ILE A 207 -13.77 12.45 2.23
CA ILE A 207 -12.59 13.31 1.99
C ILE A 207 -11.57 13.12 3.11
N ASP A 208 -10.30 12.92 2.75
CA ASP A 208 -9.21 12.80 3.72
C ASP A 208 -7.95 13.48 3.20
N VAL A 209 -7.21 14.18 4.05
CA VAL A 209 -5.90 14.74 3.67
C VAL A 209 -4.89 13.63 3.45
N SER A 210 -4.08 13.80 2.41
CA SER A 210 -3.12 12.82 1.93
C SER A 210 -1.79 13.50 1.57
N ALA A 211 -0.71 12.73 1.66
CA ALA A 211 0.62 13.17 1.27
C ALA A 211 1.37 12.01 0.61
N THR A 212 2.10 12.28 -0.47
CA THR A 212 2.93 11.29 -1.16
C THR A 212 4.19 11.93 -1.71
N ALA A 213 5.21 11.10 -1.95
CA ALA A 213 6.46 11.54 -2.54
C ALA A 213 6.33 11.77 -4.06
N PHE A 214 6.89 12.88 -4.53
CA PHE A 214 7.07 13.24 -5.93
C PHE A 214 8.55 13.49 -6.21
N TYR A 215 8.95 13.37 -7.47
CA TYR A 215 10.25 13.85 -7.93
C TYR A 215 10.19 15.36 -8.12
N ARG A 216 11.19 16.06 -7.58
CA ARG A 216 11.29 17.52 -7.69
C ARG A 216 11.57 17.90 -9.14
N ALA A 217 10.89 18.94 -9.63
CA ALA A 217 11.18 19.53 -10.93
C ALA A 217 12.48 20.33 -10.83
N GLN A 218 13.58 19.78 -11.34
CA GLN A 218 14.92 20.35 -11.22
C GLN A 218 15.86 19.88 -12.33
N PRO A 219 16.99 20.55 -12.56
CA PRO A 219 18.03 20.10 -13.48
C PRO A 219 18.51 18.68 -13.15
N ILE A 220 18.82 17.89 -14.20
CA ILE A 220 19.30 16.51 -14.01
C ILE A 220 20.65 16.48 -13.29
N ILE A 221 21.47 17.50 -13.46
CA ILE A 221 22.73 17.65 -12.71
C ILE A 221 22.47 17.71 -11.20
N GLU A 222 21.54 18.55 -10.74
CA GLU A 222 21.17 18.66 -9.33
C GLU A 222 20.56 17.34 -8.81
N PHE A 223 19.67 16.73 -9.61
CA PHE A 223 19.11 15.42 -9.28
C PHE A 223 20.20 14.34 -9.11
N MET A 224 21.19 14.31 -9.99
CA MET A 224 22.33 13.41 -9.88
C MET A 224 23.14 13.68 -8.61
N CYS A 225 23.42 14.95 -8.29
CA CYS A 225 24.13 15.33 -7.08
C CYS A 225 23.41 14.85 -5.82
N GLU A 226 22.09 15.06 -5.73
CA GLU A 226 21.29 14.57 -4.60
C GLU A 226 21.26 13.04 -4.49
N VAL A 227 21.25 12.31 -5.62
CA VAL A 227 21.23 10.84 -5.62
C VAL A 227 22.59 10.26 -5.23
N LEU A 228 23.67 10.91 -5.65
CA LEU A 228 25.05 10.45 -5.43
C LEU A 228 25.70 11.06 -4.19
N ASP A 229 24.97 11.90 -3.45
CA ASP A 229 25.45 12.64 -2.28
C ASP A 229 26.70 13.51 -2.60
N ILE A 230 26.71 14.11 -3.80
CA ILE A 230 27.76 15.03 -4.26
C ILE A 230 27.38 16.44 -3.84
N GLN A 231 28.19 17.08 -2.99
CA GLN A 231 27.92 18.43 -2.49
C GLN A 231 28.16 19.52 -3.55
N ASN A 232 29.22 19.37 -4.34
CA ASN A 232 29.62 20.34 -5.34
C ASN A 232 29.96 19.64 -6.66
N ILE A 233 29.20 19.91 -7.72
CA ILE A 233 29.43 19.30 -9.04
C ILE A 233 30.79 19.71 -9.64
N ASN A 234 31.32 20.88 -9.28
CA ASN A 234 32.59 21.37 -9.82
C ASN A 234 33.80 20.58 -9.30
N GLU A 235 33.67 19.89 -8.17
CA GLU A 235 34.68 18.97 -7.65
C GLU A 235 34.68 17.62 -8.38
N GLN A 236 33.58 17.30 -9.06
CA GLN A 236 33.46 16.09 -9.87
C GLN A 236 34.09 16.33 -11.25
N THR A 237 35.42 16.32 -11.31
CA THR A 237 36.20 16.49 -12.57
C THR A 237 36.40 15.18 -13.34
N LYS A 238 36.14 14.04 -12.70
CA LYS A 238 36.29 12.69 -13.28
C LYS A 238 34.95 12.09 -13.69
N PRO A 239 34.92 11.16 -14.66
CA PRO A 239 33.73 10.37 -14.97
C PRO A 239 33.20 9.63 -13.73
N LEU A 240 31.89 9.33 -13.72
CA LEU A 240 31.29 8.54 -12.66
C LEU A 240 31.89 7.13 -12.62
N THR A 241 32.16 6.62 -11.41
CA THR A 241 32.51 5.20 -11.22
C THR A 241 31.35 4.31 -11.66
N ASP A 242 31.62 3.05 -11.99
CA ASP A 242 30.58 2.08 -12.37
C ASP A 242 29.50 1.94 -11.28
N SER A 243 29.89 1.98 -10.00
CA SER A 243 28.96 1.95 -8.86
C SER A 243 28.04 3.18 -8.81
N GLN A 244 28.62 4.39 -8.96
CA GLN A 244 27.86 5.64 -9.02
C GLN A 244 26.92 5.67 -10.21
N ARG A 245 27.41 5.30 -11.41
CA ARG A 245 26.58 5.23 -12.62
C ARG A 245 25.41 4.29 -12.41
N VAL A 246 25.63 3.07 -11.92
CA VAL A 246 24.55 2.10 -11.66
C VAL A 246 23.55 2.62 -10.61
N LYS A 247 24.01 3.29 -9.55
CA LYS A 247 23.14 3.94 -8.54
C LYS A 247 22.26 5.00 -9.21
N PHE A 248 22.85 5.89 -10.02
CA PHE A 248 22.14 6.93 -10.75
C PHE A 248 21.16 6.36 -11.78
N THR A 249 21.59 5.40 -12.62
CA THR A 249 20.72 4.71 -13.60
C THR A 249 19.50 4.10 -12.93
N LYS A 250 19.69 3.43 -11.77
CA LYS A 250 18.57 2.85 -11.00
C LYS A 250 17.57 3.90 -10.56
N GLU A 251 17.98 5.14 -10.31
CA GLU A 251 17.10 6.23 -9.87
C GLU A 251 16.41 6.96 -11.03
N ILE A 252 17.13 7.31 -12.10
CA ILE A 252 16.60 8.08 -13.23
C ILE A 252 15.82 7.24 -14.26
N ARG A 253 16.13 5.94 -14.40
CA ARG A 253 15.45 5.08 -15.39
C ARG A 253 13.94 5.06 -15.16
N GLY A 254 13.20 5.30 -16.24
CA GLY A 254 11.75 5.38 -16.27
C GLY A 254 11.18 6.77 -16.02
N LEU A 255 11.96 7.75 -15.55
CA LEU A 255 11.50 9.12 -15.35
C LEU A 255 11.38 9.87 -16.68
N LYS A 256 10.48 10.85 -16.73
CA LYS A 256 10.37 11.80 -17.83
C LYS A 256 11.26 13.01 -17.60
N VAL A 257 11.93 13.44 -18.65
CA VAL A 257 12.77 14.64 -18.68
C VAL A 257 12.32 15.54 -19.81
N GLU A 258 12.52 16.84 -19.66
CA GLU A 258 12.30 17.84 -20.71
C GLU A 258 13.62 18.51 -21.08
N VAL A 259 13.78 18.84 -22.36
CA VAL A 259 14.99 19.47 -22.87
C VAL A 259 14.93 20.99 -22.73
N THR A 260 16.09 21.61 -22.50
CA THR A 260 16.22 23.07 -22.33
C THR A 260 16.94 23.77 -23.47
N HIS A 261 17.56 23.03 -24.40
CA HIS A 261 18.39 23.57 -25.47
C HIS A 261 17.62 24.00 -26.74
N CYS A 262 16.31 23.76 -26.81
CA CYS A 262 15.48 24.06 -28.00
C CYS A 262 14.59 25.31 -27.81
N GLY A 263 15.04 26.31 -27.05
CA GLY A 263 14.30 27.56 -26.84
C GLY A 263 12.92 27.34 -26.22
N GLN A 264 11.86 27.80 -26.90
CA GLN A 264 10.47 27.66 -26.43
C GLN A 264 9.94 26.21 -26.52
N MET A 265 10.60 25.34 -27.29
CA MET A 265 10.17 23.96 -27.50
C MET A 265 10.68 23.04 -26.37
N LYS A 266 9.82 22.78 -25.37
CA LYS A 266 10.16 21.96 -24.19
C LYS A 266 9.85 20.47 -24.36
N ARG A 267 10.44 19.86 -25.38
CA ARG A 267 10.14 18.46 -25.74
C ARG A 267 10.41 17.50 -24.58
N LYS A 268 9.42 16.65 -24.28
CA LYS A 268 9.47 15.65 -23.20
C LYS A 268 9.87 14.26 -23.71
N TYR A 269 10.71 13.59 -22.94
CA TYR A 269 11.24 12.26 -23.21
C TYR A 269 11.16 11.38 -21.97
N ARG A 270 11.08 10.05 -22.16
CA ARG A 270 11.25 9.09 -21.06
C ARG A 270 12.66 8.49 -21.13
N VAL A 271 13.36 8.52 -20.01
CA VAL A 271 14.69 7.92 -19.86
C VAL A 271 14.57 6.40 -19.81
N CYS A 272 15.26 5.74 -20.74
CA CYS A 272 15.31 4.29 -20.79
C CYS A 272 16.66 3.76 -20.27
N ASN A 273 17.75 4.52 -20.40
CA ASN A 273 19.06 4.12 -19.88
C ASN A 273 19.98 5.32 -19.60
N VAL A 274 21.17 5.05 -19.05
CA VAL A 274 22.29 5.99 -18.91
C VAL A 274 23.52 5.38 -19.56
N THR A 275 24.21 6.14 -20.40
CA THR A 275 25.34 5.62 -21.18
C THR A 275 26.53 5.28 -20.29
N ARG A 276 27.31 4.27 -20.69
CA ARG A 276 28.58 3.93 -20.03
C ARG A 276 29.67 4.94 -20.38
N ARG A 277 29.72 5.38 -21.64
CA ARG A 277 30.68 6.38 -22.12
C ARG A 277 30.20 7.80 -21.77
N PRO A 278 31.13 8.73 -21.47
CA PRO A 278 30.82 10.14 -21.24
C PRO A 278 30.37 10.83 -22.54
N ALA A 279 29.72 12.00 -22.45
CA ALA A 279 29.23 12.75 -23.61
C ALA A 279 30.34 13.11 -24.63
N SER A 280 31.58 13.28 -24.16
CA SER A 280 32.77 13.49 -25.02
C SER A 280 33.15 12.30 -25.89
N HIS A 281 32.75 11.07 -25.51
CA HIS A 281 33.16 9.83 -26.18
C HIS A 281 31.96 8.96 -26.60
N GLN A 282 30.75 9.28 -26.17
CA GLN A 282 29.54 8.61 -26.58
C GLN A 282 29.23 9.05 -28.01
N THR A 283 29.18 8.10 -28.93
CA THR A 283 28.89 8.35 -30.34
C THR A 283 27.52 7.83 -30.73
N PHE A 284 27.03 8.30 -31.88
CA PHE A 284 25.87 7.78 -32.57
C PHE A 284 26.01 8.02 -34.08
N PRO A 285 25.36 7.21 -34.92
CA PRO A 285 25.35 7.43 -36.36
C PRO A 285 24.50 8.65 -36.70
N LEU A 286 25.15 9.70 -37.22
CA LEU A 286 24.52 10.92 -37.71
C LEU A 286 24.45 10.85 -39.24
N GLN A 287 23.24 10.91 -39.81
CA GLN A 287 23.08 11.05 -41.25
C GLN A 287 23.40 12.48 -41.68
N LEU A 288 24.34 12.61 -42.62
CA LEU A 288 24.69 13.85 -43.30
C LEU A 288 23.71 14.11 -44.46
N GLU A 289 23.68 15.36 -44.95
CA GLU A 289 22.78 15.77 -46.05
C GLU A 289 23.05 15.01 -47.36
N ASN A 290 24.26 14.48 -47.54
CA ASN A 290 24.65 13.64 -48.67
C ASN A 290 24.21 12.16 -48.53
N GLY A 291 23.44 11.81 -47.49
CA GLY A 291 22.95 10.45 -47.23
C GLY A 291 23.95 9.51 -46.55
N GLN A 292 25.21 9.92 -46.35
CA GLN A 292 26.22 9.12 -45.64
C GLN A 292 26.02 9.20 -44.12
N ALA A 293 26.26 8.09 -43.43
CA ALA A 293 26.26 8.05 -41.97
C ALA A 293 27.67 8.29 -41.43
N MET A 294 27.83 9.29 -40.57
CA MET A 294 29.08 9.59 -39.87
C MET A 294 28.90 9.34 -38.38
N GLU A 295 29.84 8.66 -37.74
CA GLU A 295 29.89 8.58 -36.28
C GLU A 295 30.24 9.94 -35.69
N CYS A 296 29.31 10.53 -34.92
CA CYS A 296 29.49 11.81 -34.27
C CYS A 296 29.38 11.64 -32.75
N THR A 297 30.27 12.27 -31.99
CA THR A 297 30.11 12.30 -30.53
C THR A 297 28.95 13.22 -30.12
N VAL A 298 28.30 12.92 -29.00
CA VAL A 298 27.24 13.77 -28.45
C VAL A 298 27.76 15.19 -28.21
N ALA A 299 28.97 15.35 -27.65
CA ALA A 299 29.56 16.67 -27.41
C ALA A 299 29.80 17.47 -28.71
N GLN A 300 30.33 16.83 -29.76
CA GLN A 300 30.54 17.49 -31.06
C GLN A 300 29.22 17.89 -31.71
N TYR A 301 28.22 17.00 -31.68
CA TYR A 301 26.89 17.27 -32.23
C TYR A 301 26.25 18.50 -31.57
N PHE A 302 26.29 18.60 -30.24
CA PHE A 302 25.70 19.75 -29.54
C PHE A 302 26.46 21.06 -29.82
N LYS A 303 27.79 21.00 -29.95
CA LYS A 303 28.61 22.15 -30.33
C LYS A 303 28.30 22.64 -31.75
N GLN A 304 28.13 21.72 -32.71
CA GLN A 304 27.90 22.06 -34.12
C GLN A 304 26.44 22.44 -34.40
N LYS A 305 25.47 21.66 -33.91
CA LYS A 305 24.04 21.84 -34.25
C LYS A 305 23.35 22.95 -33.46
N TYR A 306 23.74 23.13 -32.19
CA TYR A 306 23.08 24.05 -31.27
C TYR A 306 24.02 25.15 -30.74
N SER A 307 25.25 25.24 -31.25
CA SER A 307 26.27 26.18 -30.77
C SER A 307 26.48 26.09 -29.24
N LEU A 308 26.29 24.89 -28.67
CA LEU A 308 26.28 24.67 -27.23
C LEU A 308 27.53 23.90 -26.80
N GLN A 309 28.46 24.59 -26.14
CA GLN A 309 29.63 23.96 -25.53
C GLN A 309 29.25 23.35 -24.18
N LEU A 310 29.42 22.03 -24.06
CA LEU A 310 29.06 21.32 -22.84
C LEU A 310 29.99 21.72 -21.68
N LYS A 311 29.41 22.00 -20.51
CA LYS A 311 30.15 22.29 -19.26
C LYS A 311 30.69 21.02 -18.61
N TYR A 312 29.94 19.92 -18.70
CA TYR A 312 30.27 18.63 -18.07
C TYR A 312 30.40 17.49 -19.10
N PRO A 313 31.30 17.59 -20.10
CA PRO A 313 31.41 16.60 -21.17
C PRO A 313 31.93 15.23 -20.69
N HIS A 314 32.53 15.16 -19.50
CA HIS A 314 32.99 13.94 -18.82
C HIS A 314 31.87 13.15 -18.12
N LEU A 315 30.65 13.70 -18.03
CA LEU A 315 29.49 12.99 -17.49
C LEU A 315 28.80 12.15 -18.58
N PRO A 316 28.07 11.08 -18.20
CA PRO A 316 27.32 10.26 -19.15
C PRO A 316 26.13 11.00 -19.77
N CYS A 317 25.49 10.38 -20.77
CA CYS A 317 24.25 10.87 -21.38
C CYS A 317 23.05 10.06 -20.88
N LEU A 318 21.86 10.67 -20.92
CA LEU A 318 20.59 9.96 -20.83
C LEU A 318 20.27 9.35 -22.20
N GLN A 319 20.02 8.06 -22.25
CA GLN A 319 19.36 7.44 -23.41
C GLN A 319 17.86 7.54 -23.22
N VAL A 320 17.15 8.04 -24.24
CA VAL A 320 15.72 8.31 -24.17
C VAL A 320 14.94 7.73 -25.33
N GLY A 321 13.64 7.49 -25.13
CA GLY A 321 12.75 6.95 -26.15
C GLY A 321 12.86 5.43 -26.27
N GLN A 322 13.03 4.92 -27.49
CA GLN A 322 13.16 3.49 -27.76
C GLN A 322 14.58 3.02 -27.41
N GLU A 323 14.71 1.95 -26.61
CA GLU A 323 16.01 1.41 -26.19
C GLU A 323 16.86 0.92 -27.37
N GLN A 324 16.24 0.52 -28.48
CA GLN A 324 16.93 0.12 -29.71
C GLN A 324 17.45 1.30 -30.53
N LYS A 325 17.09 2.54 -30.18
CA LYS A 325 17.51 3.77 -30.87
C LYS A 325 18.60 4.49 -30.09
N HIS A 326 19.31 5.37 -30.81
CA HIS A 326 20.51 6.05 -30.34
C HIS A 326 20.25 7.53 -29.98
N THR A 327 19.14 7.83 -29.29
CA THR A 327 18.84 9.19 -28.86
C THR A 327 19.46 9.46 -27.50
N TYR A 328 20.53 10.25 -27.48
CA TYR A 328 21.30 10.58 -26.29
C TYR A 328 21.19 12.07 -25.96
N LEU A 329 20.94 12.39 -24.69
CA LEU A 329 20.86 13.75 -24.18
C LEU A 329 21.92 13.97 -23.10
N PRO A 330 22.78 15.00 -23.20
CA PRO A 330 23.63 15.43 -22.10
C PRO A 330 22.81 15.75 -20.84
N LEU A 331 23.37 15.49 -19.66
CA LEU A 331 22.63 15.73 -18.40
C LEU A 331 22.28 17.21 -18.21
N GLU A 332 23.17 18.11 -18.61
CA GLU A 332 23.03 19.56 -18.40
C GLU A 332 21.96 20.24 -19.29
N VAL A 333 21.43 19.55 -20.30
CA VAL A 333 20.36 20.08 -21.17
C VAL A 333 18.98 19.50 -20.83
N CYS A 334 18.84 18.89 -19.64
CA CYS A 334 17.65 18.19 -19.22
C CYS A 334 17.17 18.63 -17.83
N ASN A 335 15.86 18.74 -17.67
CA ASN A 335 15.18 18.90 -16.39
C ASN A 335 14.26 17.70 -16.11
N ILE A 336 14.08 17.33 -14.84
CA ILE A 336 13.01 16.42 -14.41
C ILE A 336 11.66 17.10 -14.65
N VAL A 337 10.75 16.43 -15.37
CA VAL A 337 9.38 16.94 -15.57
C VAL A 337 8.62 16.92 -14.24
N ALA A 338 7.90 18.01 -13.95
CA ALA A 338 7.08 18.15 -12.74
C ALA A 338 5.94 17.11 -12.65
N GLY A 339 5.41 16.88 -11.44
CA GLY A 339 4.22 16.05 -11.22
C GLY A 339 4.44 14.55 -11.40
N GLN A 340 5.70 14.07 -11.34
CA GLN A 340 6.01 12.65 -11.40
C GLN A 340 6.06 12.03 -10.00
N ARG A 341 5.05 11.20 -9.68
CA ARG A 341 5.00 10.47 -8.42
C ARG A 341 6.20 9.51 -8.27
N CYS A 342 6.80 9.50 -7.08
CA CYS A 342 7.78 8.48 -6.71
C CYS A 342 7.06 7.16 -6.37
N ILE A 343 7.23 6.15 -7.23
CA ILE A 343 6.66 4.80 -7.04
C ILE A 343 7.66 3.87 -6.33
N LYS A 344 8.96 4.19 -6.45
CA LYS A 344 10.04 3.45 -5.81
C LYS A 344 9.93 3.56 -4.29
N LYS A 345 10.34 2.51 -3.59
CA LYS A 345 10.36 2.50 -2.12
C LYS A 345 11.29 3.61 -1.62
N LEU A 346 10.80 4.40 -0.66
CA LEU A 346 11.61 5.39 0.05
C LEU A 346 12.67 4.70 0.92
N THR A 347 13.81 5.36 1.10
CA THR A 347 14.81 4.92 2.07
C THR A 347 14.28 5.07 3.50
N ASP A 348 14.92 4.44 4.48
CA ASP A 348 14.49 4.53 5.89
C ASP A 348 14.56 5.99 6.38
N ASN A 349 15.58 6.75 5.94
CA ASN A 349 15.72 8.18 6.24
C ASN A 349 14.61 9.01 5.59
N GLN A 350 14.36 8.81 4.29
CA GLN A 350 13.26 9.49 3.58
C GLN A 350 11.90 9.18 4.21
N THR A 351 11.67 7.94 4.64
CA THR A 351 10.43 7.53 5.32
C THR A 351 10.29 8.26 6.65
N SER A 352 11.38 8.37 7.43
CA SER A 352 11.40 9.13 8.69
C SER A 352 11.07 10.61 8.45
N THR A 353 11.69 11.26 7.46
CA THR A 353 11.42 12.66 7.10
C THR A 353 9.97 12.84 6.64
N MET A 354 9.46 11.93 5.80
CA MET A 354 8.07 11.97 5.34
C MET A 354 7.09 11.84 6.52
N ILE A 355 7.32 10.92 7.46
CA ILE A 355 6.48 10.77 8.64
C ILE A 355 6.50 12.05 9.49
N LYS A 356 7.68 12.65 9.71
CA LYS A 356 7.79 13.91 10.48
C LYS A 356 7.03 15.05 9.82
N ALA A 357 7.11 15.19 8.49
CA ALA A 357 6.42 16.24 7.76
C ALA A 357 4.88 16.06 7.76
N THR A 358 4.40 14.82 7.78
CA THR A 358 2.98 14.49 7.53
C THR A 358 2.22 14.05 8.78
N ALA A 359 2.90 13.79 9.89
CA ALA A 359 2.24 13.44 11.15
C ALA A 359 1.38 14.61 11.63
N ARG A 360 0.10 14.31 11.88
CA ARG A 360 -0.88 15.24 12.42
C ARG A 360 -1.63 14.56 13.56
N SER A 361 -1.97 15.34 14.59
CA SER A 361 -2.87 14.85 15.62
C SER A 361 -4.28 14.68 15.04
N ALA A 362 -5.16 13.94 15.73
CA ALA A 362 -6.54 13.78 15.26
C ALA A 362 -7.29 15.13 15.17
N PRO A 363 -7.18 16.06 16.15
CA PRO A 363 -7.72 17.42 16.02
C PRO A 363 -7.18 18.20 14.83
N ASP A 364 -5.86 18.23 14.62
CA ASP A 364 -5.27 19.01 13.51
C ASP A 364 -5.73 18.45 12.16
N ARG A 365 -5.77 17.11 12.03
CA ARG A 365 -6.26 16.47 10.82
C ARG A 365 -7.74 16.73 10.57
N GLN A 366 -8.56 16.77 11.63
CA GLN A 366 -9.96 17.14 11.52
C GLN A 366 -10.10 18.55 10.96
N GLU A 367 -9.35 19.50 11.51
CA GLU A 367 -9.36 20.90 11.08
C GLU A 367 -8.86 21.05 9.64
N GLU A 368 -7.78 20.38 9.26
CA GLU A 368 -7.26 20.38 7.89
C GLU A 368 -8.30 19.86 6.89
N ILE A 369 -9.01 18.77 7.20
CA ILE A 369 -10.08 18.24 6.34
C ILE A 369 -11.24 19.24 6.25
N SER A 370 -11.69 19.81 7.38
CA SER A 370 -12.76 20.81 7.39
C SER A 370 -12.38 22.06 6.59
N ARG A 371 -11.13 22.52 6.73
CA ARG A 371 -10.60 23.66 5.96
C ARG A 371 -10.55 23.33 4.48
N LEU A 372 -10.07 22.14 4.11
CA LEU A 372 -10.03 21.68 2.72
C LEU A 372 -11.43 21.66 2.08
N VAL A 373 -12.44 21.12 2.78
CA VAL A 373 -13.80 21.07 2.22
C VAL A 373 -14.38 22.46 2.07
N LYS A 374 -14.17 23.36 3.05
CA LYS A 374 -14.58 24.78 2.99
C LYS A 374 -13.83 25.56 1.90
N SER A 375 -12.54 25.32 1.73
CA SER A 375 -11.73 25.99 0.71
C SER A 375 -12.02 25.45 -0.70
N ASN A 376 -12.30 24.16 -0.85
CA ASN A 376 -12.79 23.60 -2.12
C ASN A 376 -14.18 24.12 -2.49
N SER A 377 -14.96 24.65 -1.53
CA SER A 377 -16.18 25.42 -1.85
C SER A 377 -15.87 26.83 -2.38
N MET A 378 -14.62 27.31 -2.31
CA MET A 378 -14.26 28.72 -2.54
C MET A 378 -13.12 28.97 -3.54
N VAL A 379 -12.32 27.98 -3.95
CA VAL A 379 -11.34 28.17 -5.05
C VAL A 379 -12.02 27.89 -6.40
N GLY A 380 -12.88 28.82 -6.83
CA GLY A 380 -13.47 28.87 -8.17
C GLY A 380 -15.00 28.77 -8.29
N GLY A 381 -15.76 28.96 -7.21
CA GLY A 381 -17.23 28.89 -7.23
C GLY A 381 -17.79 27.46 -7.15
N PRO A 382 -19.14 27.29 -7.16
CA PRO A 382 -19.76 25.97 -7.17
C PRO A 382 -19.25 25.18 -8.37
N ASP A 383 -18.81 23.94 -8.15
CA ASP A 383 -18.33 23.05 -9.22
C ASP A 383 -19.38 23.01 -10.36
N PRO A 384 -19.06 23.54 -11.55
CA PRO A 384 -20.05 23.69 -12.63
C PRO A 384 -20.57 22.34 -13.10
N TYR A 385 -19.77 21.28 -12.98
CA TYR A 385 -20.20 19.93 -13.30
C TYR A 385 -21.15 19.41 -12.23
N LEU A 386 -20.90 19.63 -10.93
CA LEU A 386 -21.88 19.24 -9.91
C LEU A 386 -23.21 19.99 -10.07
N LYS A 387 -23.14 21.28 -10.40
CA LYS A 387 -24.32 22.13 -10.63
C LYS A 387 -25.16 21.63 -11.80
N GLU A 388 -24.53 21.29 -12.94
CA GLU A 388 -25.20 20.71 -14.11
C GLU A 388 -26.01 19.46 -13.75
N PHE A 389 -25.46 18.60 -12.90
CA PHE A 389 -26.12 17.37 -12.47
C PHE A 389 -27.04 17.55 -11.24
N GLY A 390 -27.24 18.80 -10.76
CA GLY A 390 -28.05 19.08 -9.57
C GLY A 390 -27.54 18.44 -8.28
N ILE A 391 -26.23 18.12 -8.20
CA ILE A 391 -25.61 17.48 -7.05
C ILE A 391 -25.14 18.54 -6.06
N VAL A 392 -25.52 18.39 -4.79
CA VAL A 392 -25.09 19.29 -3.70
C VAL A 392 -24.29 18.49 -2.67
N VAL A 393 -23.13 19.01 -2.27
CA VAL A 393 -22.28 18.42 -1.23
C VAL A 393 -22.30 19.32 -0.02
N HIS A 394 -22.72 18.79 1.13
CA HIS A 394 -22.68 19.51 2.40
C HIS A 394 -21.24 19.66 2.90
N ASN A 395 -20.94 20.74 3.60
CA ASN A 395 -19.58 21.07 4.04
C ASN A 395 -19.28 20.66 5.50
N GLU A 396 -20.25 20.06 6.19
CA GLU A 396 -20.10 19.59 7.56
C GLU A 396 -19.80 18.10 7.62
N MET A 397 -18.91 17.73 8.56
CA MET A 397 -18.63 16.33 8.85
C MET A 397 -19.89 15.67 9.44
N THR A 398 -20.17 14.45 9.00
CA THR A 398 -21.35 13.71 9.49
C THR A 398 -21.20 13.37 10.96
N GLU A 399 -22.19 13.75 11.77
CA GLU A 399 -22.29 13.34 13.17
C GLU A 399 -22.78 11.88 13.27
N LEU A 400 -22.12 11.11 14.13
CA LEU A 400 -22.43 9.70 14.37
C LEU A 400 -22.41 9.42 15.87
N THR A 401 -23.24 8.48 16.32
CA THR A 401 -23.13 7.91 17.68
C THR A 401 -22.38 6.58 17.62
N GLY A 402 -21.12 6.59 18.06
CA GLY A 402 -20.30 5.41 18.26
C GLY A 402 -20.55 4.74 19.61
N ARG A 403 -19.90 3.60 19.82
CA ARG A 403 -19.89 2.88 21.11
C ARG A 403 -18.47 2.49 21.49
N VAL A 404 -18.05 2.86 22.69
CA VAL A 404 -16.80 2.40 23.30
C VAL A 404 -17.08 1.05 23.95
N LEU A 405 -16.59 -0.01 23.31
CA LEU A 405 -16.78 -1.38 23.81
C LEU A 405 -15.95 -1.59 25.09
N PRO A 406 -16.47 -2.36 26.07
CA PRO A 406 -15.69 -2.76 27.23
C PRO A 406 -14.49 -3.61 26.79
N ALA A 407 -13.31 -3.28 27.30
CA ALA A 407 -12.12 -4.08 27.02
C ALA A 407 -12.20 -5.42 27.77
N PRO A 408 -11.82 -6.54 27.15
CA PRO A 408 -11.78 -7.82 27.86
C PRO A 408 -10.68 -7.82 28.91
N MET A 409 -10.93 -8.47 30.04
CA MET A 409 -9.90 -8.70 31.04
C MET A 409 -8.96 -9.83 30.61
N LEU A 410 -7.69 -9.71 30.98
CA LEU A 410 -6.63 -10.64 30.58
C LEU A 410 -6.12 -11.40 31.79
N GLN A 411 -6.26 -12.71 31.77
CA GLN A 411 -5.79 -13.59 32.83
C GLN A 411 -4.33 -13.98 32.61
N TYR A 412 -3.52 -13.79 33.64
CA TYR A 412 -2.12 -14.21 33.73
C TYR A 412 -1.99 -15.43 34.65
N GLY A 413 -0.79 -16.01 34.70
CA GLY A 413 -0.49 -17.24 35.44
C GLY A 413 0.25 -16.99 36.75
N GLY A 414 1.17 -17.89 37.06
CA GLY A 414 1.88 -17.94 38.34
C GLY A 414 0.97 -18.34 39.51
N ARG A 415 1.50 -18.23 40.74
CA ARG A 415 0.75 -18.56 41.97
C ARG A 415 -0.48 -17.68 42.15
N ASN A 416 -0.38 -16.41 41.77
CA ASN A 416 -1.40 -15.39 42.05
C ASN A 416 -2.49 -15.29 40.97
N LYS A 417 -2.32 -15.94 39.80
CA LYS A 417 -3.25 -15.92 38.65
C LYS A 417 -3.88 -14.54 38.39
N THR A 418 -3.03 -13.51 38.39
CA THR A 418 -3.46 -12.11 38.37
C THR A 418 -4.27 -11.78 37.12
N VAL A 419 -5.18 -10.82 37.22
CA VAL A 419 -5.93 -10.33 36.08
C VAL A 419 -5.52 -8.89 35.75
N ALA A 420 -5.28 -8.61 34.46
CA ALA A 420 -5.03 -7.27 33.96
C ALA A 420 -6.31 -6.71 33.32
N THR A 421 -6.64 -5.48 33.69
CA THR A 421 -7.73 -4.72 33.07
C THR A 421 -7.14 -3.67 32.15
N PRO A 422 -7.32 -3.78 30.82
CA PRO A 422 -6.83 -2.76 29.90
C PRO A 422 -7.49 -1.41 30.17
N ASN A 423 -6.67 -0.36 30.23
CA ASN A 423 -7.13 1.03 30.32
C ASN A 423 -6.70 1.78 29.06
N GLN A 424 -7.66 2.36 28.34
CA GLN A 424 -7.42 3.06 27.06
C GLN A 424 -6.61 2.21 26.06
N GLY A 425 -6.85 0.89 26.05
CA GLY A 425 -6.18 -0.06 25.15
C GLY A 425 -4.77 -0.49 25.60
N VAL A 426 -4.31 -0.10 26.80
CA VAL A 426 -2.97 -0.44 27.31
C VAL A 426 -3.07 -1.12 28.67
N TRP A 427 -2.16 -2.05 28.92
CA TRP A 427 -1.88 -2.65 30.23
C TRP A 427 -0.38 -2.97 30.30
N ASP A 428 0.09 -3.36 31.49
CA ASP A 428 1.47 -3.79 31.69
C ASP A 428 1.55 -5.13 32.45
N MET A 429 2.77 -5.66 32.52
CA MET A 429 3.10 -6.92 33.19
C MET A 429 3.67 -6.77 34.61
N ARG A 430 3.66 -5.57 35.20
CA ARG A 430 4.18 -5.39 36.56
C ARG A 430 3.38 -6.23 37.54
N GLY A 431 4.08 -7.04 38.33
CA GLY A 431 3.49 -7.98 39.29
C GLY A 431 2.77 -9.18 38.67
N LYS A 432 2.96 -9.47 37.37
CA LYS A 432 2.25 -10.54 36.64
C LYS A 432 3.24 -11.52 36.00
N GLN A 433 2.89 -12.79 36.02
CA GLN A 433 3.66 -13.86 35.38
C GLN A 433 2.89 -14.47 34.21
N PHE A 434 3.58 -14.95 33.19
CA PHE A 434 2.94 -15.57 32.03
C PHE A 434 1.95 -16.67 32.43
N TYR A 435 0.86 -16.80 31.67
CA TYR A 435 -0.14 -17.85 31.88
C TYR A 435 0.47 -19.26 31.85
N ALA A 436 1.31 -19.51 30.84
CA ALA A 436 2.20 -20.66 30.77
C ALA A 436 3.60 -20.17 30.35
N GLY A 437 4.46 -19.95 31.34
CA GLY A 437 5.85 -19.56 31.13
C GLY A 437 6.75 -20.77 30.87
N ILE A 438 7.62 -20.67 29.86
CA ILE A 438 8.60 -21.70 29.55
C ILE A 438 9.84 -21.56 30.45
N GLU A 439 10.29 -22.68 30.99
CA GLU A 439 11.59 -22.79 31.65
C GLU A 439 12.69 -22.99 30.59
N ILE A 440 13.68 -22.08 30.57
CA ILE A 440 14.77 -22.10 29.59
C ILE A 440 16.03 -22.61 30.30
N LYS A 441 16.46 -23.81 29.95
CA LYS A 441 17.60 -24.55 30.52
C LYS A 441 18.84 -24.46 29.65
N VAL A 442 18.69 -24.71 28.35
CA VAL A 442 19.81 -24.75 27.40
C VAL A 442 19.59 -23.68 26.34
N TRP A 443 20.47 -22.67 26.32
CA TRP A 443 20.36 -21.53 25.42
C TRP A 443 21.74 -20.96 25.10
N ALA A 444 21.86 -20.29 23.94
CA ALA A 444 23.13 -19.78 23.42
C ALA A 444 23.02 -18.30 23.04
N VAL A 445 24.17 -17.62 22.98
CA VAL A 445 24.34 -16.25 22.49
C VAL A 445 25.33 -16.23 21.32
N ALA A 446 24.90 -15.66 20.19
CA ALA A 446 25.74 -15.42 19.02
C ALA A 446 25.81 -13.92 18.74
N CYS A 447 26.98 -13.31 18.92
CA CYS A 447 27.16 -11.87 18.76
C CYS A 447 27.81 -11.52 17.41
N PHE A 448 27.03 -10.96 16.50
CA PHE A 448 27.51 -10.47 15.19
C PHE A 448 27.85 -8.97 15.20
N ALA A 449 27.76 -8.31 16.35
CA ALA A 449 28.27 -6.96 16.54
C ALA A 449 29.78 -7.02 16.83
N PRO A 450 30.58 -6.07 16.31
CA PRO A 450 32.01 -6.01 16.62
C PRO A 450 32.25 -5.92 18.12
N GLN A 451 33.25 -6.66 18.62
CA GLN A 451 33.58 -6.71 20.06
C GLN A 451 33.89 -5.32 20.65
N LYS A 452 34.47 -4.41 19.85
CA LYS A 452 34.71 -3.01 20.25
C LYS A 452 33.40 -2.25 20.55
N GLN A 453 32.31 -2.58 19.85
CA GLN A 453 30.99 -1.96 20.04
C GLN A 453 30.18 -2.68 21.12
N CYS A 454 30.32 -4.00 21.23
CA CYS A 454 29.63 -4.84 22.19
C CYS A 454 30.64 -5.72 22.91
N ARG A 455 31.17 -5.23 24.02
CA ARG A 455 32.17 -5.93 24.83
C ARG A 455 31.54 -7.06 25.65
N GLU A 456 32.36 -7.95 26.19
CA GLU A 456 31.89 -9.11 26.97
C GLU A 456 31.21 -8.73 28.28
N ASP A 457 31.65 -7.66 28.94
CA ASP A 457 31.00 -7.10 30.14
C ASP A 457 29.56 -6.65 29.85
N LEU A 458 29.33 -6.07 28.66
CA LEU A 458 27.99 -5.66 28.21
C LEU A 458 27.10 -6.87 27.90
N LEU A 459 27.66 -7.93 27.30
CA LEU A 459 26.93 -9.19 27.06
C LEU A 459 26.51 -9.86 28.37
N LYS A 460 27.39 -9.87 29.36
CA LYS A 460 27.12 -10.40 30.70
C LYS A 460 26.04 -9.58 31.40
N SER A 461 26.18 -8.26 31.44
CA SER A 461 25.20 -7.34 32.03
C SER A 461 23.81 -7.50 31.39
N PHE A 462 23.75 -7.56 30.05
CA PHE A 462 22.51 -7.82 29.32
C PHE A 462 21.88 -9.16 29.71
N THR A 463 22.69 -10.22 29.76
CA THR A 463 22.23 -11.58 30.11
C THR A 463 21.67 -11.62 31.53
N ASP A 464 22.37 -11.05 32.50
CA ASP A 464 21.94 -11.06 33.90
C ASP A 464 20.63 -10.27 34.09
N GLN A 465 20.49 -9.12 33.42
CA GLN A 465 19.24 -8.36 33.44
C GLN A 465 18.09 -9.08 32.74
N LEU A 466 18.35 -9.72 31.59
CA LEU A 466 17.35 -10.50 30.87
C LEU A 466 16.86 -11.67 31.75
N ARG A 467 17.76 -12.39 32.41
CA ARG A 467 17.44 -13.49 33.33
C ARG A 467 16.60 -13.01 34.52
N LYS A 468 16.92 -11.85 35.09
CA LYS A 468 16.12 -11.24 36.17
C LYS A 468 14.70 -10.96 35.71
N ILE A 469 14.54 -10.22 34.61
CA ILE A 469 13.22 -9.85 34.08
C ILE A 469 12.43 -11.08 33.62
N SER A 470 13.10 -12.09 33.05
CA SER A 470 12.43 -13.31 32.61
C SER A 470 11.90 -14.11 33.81
N LYS A 471 12.66 -14.19 34.90
CA LYS A 471 12.23 -14.80 36.17
C LYS A 471 11.02 -14.08 36.74
N ASP A 472 11.05 -12.75 36.79
CA ASP A 472 9.93 -11.93 37.28
C ASP A 472 8.66 -12.15 36.44
N ALA A 473 8.82 -12.35 35.12
CA ALA A 473 7.74 -12.67 34.19
C ALA A 473 7.27 -14.15 34.23
N GLY A 474 7.88 -15.01 35.04
CA GLY A 474 7.54 -16.43 35.14
C GLY A 474 8.09 -17.31 34.00
N MET A 475 9.08 -16.83 33.25
CA MET A 475 9.83 -17.57 32.22
C MET A 475 11.30 -17.67 32.66
N PRO A 476 11.63 -18.50 33.66
CA PRO A 476 12.96 -18.52 34.24
C PRO A 476 14.00 -18.98 33.22
N ILE A 477 15.05 -18.18 33.02
CA ILE A 477 16.26 -18.58 32.29
C ILE A 477 17.28 -19.08 33.30
N GLN A 478 17.50 -20.38 33.30
CA GLN A 478 18.44 -21.07 34.19
C GLN A 478 19.86 -20.95 33.68
N GLY A 479 20.78 -20.75 34.63
CA GLY A 479 22.21 -20.69 34.34
C GLY A 479 22.66 -19.58 33.38
N GLN A 480 23.94 -19.62 33.04
CA GLN A 480 24.55 -18.84 31.96
C GLN A 480 24.31 -19.56 30.62
N PRO A 481 24.43 -18.88 29.46
CA PRO A 481 24.28 -19.54 28.18
C PRO A 481 25.34 -20.63 28.01
N CYS A 482 24.97 -21.76 27.39
CA CYS A 482 25.88 -22.88 27.14
C CYS A 482 26.95 -22.54 26.09
N PHE A 483 26.72 -21.49 25.30
CA PHE A 483 27.63 -20.97 24.30
C PHE A 483 27.49 -19.45 24.18
N CYS A 484 28.61 -18.72 24.13
CA CYS A 484 28.64 -17.28 23.89
C CYS A 484 29.88 -16.92 23.07
N LYS A 485 29.72 -16.59 21.78
CA LYS A 485 30.84 -16.23 20.89
C LYS A 485 30.49 -15.09 19.93
N TYR A 486 31.54 -14.40 19.49
CA TYR A 486 31.48 -13.43 18.40
C TYR A 486 31.59 -14.12 17.04
N ALA A 487 30.94 -13.54 16.03
CA ALA A 487 31.07 -13.93 14.63
C ALA A 487 30.93 -12.71 13.71
N GLN A 488 31.32 -12.86 12.45
CA GLN A 488 31.20 -11.81 11.45
C GLN A 488 30.69 -12.38 10.13
N GLY A 489 29.93 -11.56 9.39
CA GLY A 489 29.37 -11.93 8.09
C GLY A 489 28.19 -12.89 8.17
N ALA A 490 27.46 -13.00 7.06
CA ALA A 490 26.33 -13.92 6.95
C ALA A 490 26.80 -15.38 6.84
N ASP A 491 27.95 -15.60 6.20
CA ASP A 491 28.50 -16.95 5.94
C ASP A 491 28.84 -17.73 7.23
N SER A 492 29.05 -17.02 8.34
CA SER A 492 29.32 -17.63 9.64
C SER A 492 28.08 -18.18 10.35
N VAL A 493 26.87 -17.82 9.90
CA VAL A 493 25.61 -18.18 10.59
C VAL A 493 25.35 -19.68 10.51
N GLU A 494 25.36 -20.26 9.29
CA GLU A 494 25.02 -21.66 9.08
C GLU A 494 25.99 -22.63 9.77
N PRO A 495 27.32 -22.49 9.63
CA PRO A 495 28.28 -23.36 10.32
C PRO A 495 28.13 -23.29 11.84
N MET A 496 27.95 -22.09 12.40
CA MET A 496 27.76 -21.91 13.84
C MET A 496 26.47 -22.57 14.32
N PHE A 497 25.36 -22.42 13.62
CA PHE A 497 24.09 -23.01 14.05
C PHE A 497 24.08 -24.53 13.91
N LYS A 498 24.72 -25.09 12.87
CA LYS A 498 24.93 -26.54 12.74
C LYS A 498 25.73 -27.08 13.92
N HIS A 499 26.83 -26.43 14.27
CA HIS A 499 27.62 -26.77 15.45
C HIS A 499 26.76 -26.71 16.73
N LEU A 500 26.04 -25.62 16.95
CA LEU A 500 25.17 -25.46 18.13
C LEU A 500 24.12 -26.58 18.24
N LYS A 501 23.48 -26.96 17.13
CA LYS A 501 22.46 -28.02 17.10
C LYS A 501 23.04 -29.40 17.41
N MET A 502 24.24 -29.69 16.92
CA MET A 502 24.88 -30.99 17.10
C MET A 502 25.56 -31.14 18.48
N THR A 503 26.09 -30.05 19.02
CA THR A 503 26.88 -30.06 20.26
C THR A 503 26.01 -29.95 21.51
N TYR A 504 24.95 -29.14 21.50
CA TYR A 504 24.15 -28.86 22.68
C TYR A 504 22.78 -29.55 22.61
N VAL A 505 22.70 -30.77 23.16
CA VAL A 505 21.45 -31.54 23.25
C VAL A 505 20.41 -30.74 24.02
N GLY A 506 19.20 -30.65 23.47
CA GLY A 506 18.09 -29.92 24.09
C GLY A 506 18.18 -28.40 24.00
N LEU A 507 19.05 -27.83 23.13
CA LEU A 507 19.13 -26.39 22.90
C LEU A 507 17.77 -25.79 22.53
N GLN A 508 17.27 -24.88 23.36
CA GLN A 508 15.95 -24.27 23.21
C GLN A 508 15.98 -22.95 22.43
N LEU A 509 17.02 -22.13 22.61
CA LEU A 509 17.04 -20.76 22.08
C LEU A 509 18.44 -20.30 21.70
N ILE A 510 18.55 -19.60 20.57
CA ILE A 510 19.73 -18.79 20.23
C ILE A 510 19.35 -17.30 20.26
N VAL A 511 19.97 -16.54 21.15
CA VAL A 511 19.89 -15.07 21.17
C VAL A 511 20.97 -14.51 20.24
N VAL A 512 20.57 -13.74 19.23
CA VAL A 512 21.48 -13.24 18.19
C VAL A 512 21.61 -11.72 18.29
N ILE A 513 22.82 -11.21 18.50
CA ILE A 513 23.06 -9.77 18.63
C ILE A 513 23.55 -9.20 17.30
N LEU A 514 22.89 -8.16 16.80
CA LEU A 514 23.13 -7.59 15.47
C LEU A 514 23.57 -6.11 15.54
N PRO A 515 24.51 -5.65 14.69
CA PRO A 515 25.03 -4.28 14.72
C PRO A 515 24.04 -3.22 14.18
N GLY A 516 22.84 -3.61 13.74
CA GLY A 516 21.86 -2.73 13.11
C GLY A 516 21.18 -3.41 11.94
N LYS A 517 20.98 -2.68 10.84
CA LYS A 517 20.49 -3.24 9.58
C LYS A 517 21.63 -3.98 8.88
N THR A 518 21.49 -5.30 8.73
CA THR A 518 22.53 -6.18 8.20
C THR A 518 21.91 -7.37 7.45
N PRO A 519 22.55 -7.88 6.38
CA PRO A 519 22.10 -9.11 5.70
C PRO A 519 22.06 -10.33 6.64
N VAL A 520 22.85 -10.33 7.72
CA VAL A 520 22.90 -11.40 8.72
C VAL A 520 21.52 -11.72 9.31
N TYR A 521 20.63 -10.72 9.46
CA TYR A 521 19.28 -10.98 9.96
C TYR A 521 18.50 -11.96 9.08
N ALA A 522 18.54 -11.76 7.76
CA ALA A 522 17.84 -12.62 6.81
C ALA A 522 18.42 -14.04 6.83
N GLU A 523 19.75 -14.14 6.92
CA GLU A 523 20.43 -15.43 6.96
C GLU A 523 20.16 -16.21 8.24
N VAL A 524 20.16 -15.54 9.41
CA VAL A 524 19.73 -16.14 10.69
C VAL A 524 18.32 -16.70 10.61
N LYS A 525 17.42 -16.01 9.92
CA LYS A 525 16.03 -16.45 9.75
C LYS A 525 15.90 -17.59 8.76
N ARG A 526 16.64 -17.57 7.66
CA ARG A 526 16.72 -18.69 6.71
C ARG A 526 17.24 -19.96 7.41
N VAL A 527 18.40 -19.88 8.05
CA VAL A 527 19.02 -21.04 8.71
C VAL A 527 18.16 -21.53 9.87
N GLY A 528 17.69 -20.62 10.74
CA GLY A 528 16.91 -20.97 11.93
C GLY A 528 15.52 -21.49 11.58
N ASP A 529 14.75 -20.75 10.79
CA ASP A 529 13.32 -21.02 10.60
C ASP A 529 13.06 -22.06 9.49
N THR A 530 13.95 -22.22 8.50
CA THR A 530 13.72 -23.12 7.35
C THR A 530 14.68 -24.31 7.27
N LEU A 531 15.98 -24.12 7.56
CA LEU A 531 16.98 -25.18 7.37
C LEU A 531 17.10 -26.10 8.60
N LEU A 532 17.22 -25.53 9.79
CA LEU A 532 17.55 -26.28 11.00
C LEU A 532 16.41 -26.39 12.01
N GLY A 533 15.36 -25.56 11.89
CA GLY A 533 14.20 -25.59 12.81
C GLY A 533 14.58 -25.19 14.24
N MET A 534 15.37 -24.12 14.40
CA MET A 534 15.86 -23.64 15.69
C MET A 534 15.26 -22.29 16.06
N ALA A 535 14.79 -22.14 17.30
CA ALA A 535 14.23 -20.88 17.76
C ALA A 535 15.33 -19.82 17.92
N THR A 536 15.16 -18.69 17.22
CA THR A 536 16.13 -17.59 17.22
C THR A 536 15.49 -16.27 17.64
N GLN A 537 16.15 -15.52 18.52
CA GLN A 537 15.73 -14.19 18.96
C GLN A 537 16.82 -13.14 18.71
N CYS A 538 16.63 -12.33 17.67
CA CYS A 538 17.57 -11.26 17.34
C CYS A 538 17.35 -10.01 18.20
N VAL A 539 18.43 -9.35 18.61
CA VAL A 539 18.44 -8.10 19.38
C VAL A 539 19.43 -7.13 18.75
N GLN A 540 19.05 -5.86 18.58
CA GLN A 540 20.00 -4.85 18.11
C GLN A 540 21.00 -4.52 19.22
N VAL A 541 22.27 -4.34 18.85
CA VAL A 541 23.37 -4.03 19.78
C VAL A 541 23.07 -2.84 20.69
N LYS A 542 22.40 -1.80 20.18
CA LYS A 542 22.00 -0.63 20.99
C LYS A 542 21.12 -0.99 22.20
N ASN A 543 20.28 -2.03 22.07
CA ASN A 543 19.39 -2.51 23.13
C ASN A 543 20.09 -3.51 24.08
N VAL A 544 21.30 -3.96 23.73
CA VAL A 544 22.19 -4.77 24.58
C VAL A 544 23.08 -3.83 25.39
N VAL A 545 23.68 -2.84 24.73
CA VAL A 545 24.53 -1.81 25.35
C VAL A 545 23.73 -0.97 26.35
N LYS A 546 22.50 -0.56 25.98
CA LYS A 546 21.59 0.19 26.84
C LYS A 546 20.28 -0.57 26.98
N THR A 547 20.20 -1.38 28.01
CA THR A 547 19.01 -2.13 28.38
C THR A 547 17.97 -1.23 29.05
N SER A 548 16.70 -1.61 28.90
CA SER A 548 15.61 -1.06 29.72
C SER A 548 14.68 -2.20 30.15
N PRO A 549 14.09 -2.16 31.36
CA PRO A 549 13.17 -3.20 31.81
C PRO A 549 11.99 -3.41 30.84
N GLN A 550 11.48 -2.33 30.26
CA GLN A 550 10.40 -2.39 29.27
C GLN A 550 10.82 -3.15 28.00
N THR A 551 12.01 -2.86 27.46
CA THR A 551 12.52 -3.55 26.26
C THR A 551 12.77 -5.03 26.54
N LEU A 552 13.33 -5.36 27.71
CA LEU A 552 13.59 -6.75 28.11
C LEU A 552 12.29 -7.52 28.36
N SER A 553 11.30 -6.90 29.02
CA SER A 553 9.97 -7.50 29.21
C SER A 553 9.28 -7.79 27.86
N ASN A 554 9.36 -6.85 26.91
CA ASN A 554 8.88 -7.04 25.55
C ASN A 554 9.66 -8.14 24.79
N LEU A 555 10.94 -8.34 25.11
CA LEU A 555 11.73 -9.43 24.56
C LEU A 555 11.27 -10.78 25.12
N CYS A 556 11.02 -10.87 26.43
CA CYS A 556 10.49 -12.07 27.09
C CYS A 556 9.13 -12.49 26.51
N LEU A 557 8.23 -11.55 26.21
CA LEU A 557 6.96 -11.83 25.53
C LEU A 557 7.15 -12.62 24.23
N LYS A 558 8.18 -12.30 23.45
CA LYS A 558 8.49 -12.96 22.17
C LYS A 558 9.18 -14.30 22.37
N ILE A 559 10.09 -14.37 23.34
CA ILE A 559 10.83 -15.61 23.64
C ILE A 559 9.84 -16.68 24.13
N ASN A 560 8.98 -16.35 25.10
CA ASN A 560 8.02 -17.29 25.65
C ASN A 560 7.11 -17.89 24.56
N ALA A 561 6.56 -17.03 23.70
CA ALA A 561 5.70 -17.46 22.59
C ALA A 561 6.44 -18.35 21.57
N LYS A 562 7.71 -18.04 21.24
CA LYS A 562 8.52 -18.86 20.31
C LYS A 562 8.83 -20.25 20.86
N LEU A 563 8.94 -20.38 22.18
CA LEU A 563 9.21 -21.65 22.84
C LEU A 563 7.92 -22.41 23.20
N GLY A 564 6.76 -21.94 22.73
CA GLY A 564 5.47 -22.62 22.88
C GLY A 564 4.68 -22.25 24.14
N GLY A 565 5.15 -21.26 24.90
CA GLY A 565 4.44 -20.72 26.07
C GLY A 565 3.22 -19.88 25.72
N ILE A 566 2.41 -19.58 26.73
CA ILE A 566 1.22 -18.72 26.64
C ILE A 566 1.44 -17.51 27.54
N ASN A 567 1.40 -16.31 26.96
CA ASN A 567 1.69 -15.09 27.72
C ASN A 567 0.53 -14.71 28.65
N ASN A 568 -0.69 -14.68 28.13
CA ASN A 568 -1.94 -14.43 28.84
C ASN A 568 -3.10 -14.99 28.02
N VAL A 569 -4.28 -15.08 28.62
CA VAL A 569 -5.52 -15.53 27.95
C VAL A 569 -6.66 -14.56 28.24
N LEU A 570 -7.67 -14.54 27.36
CA LEU A 570 -8.93 -13.87 27.67
C LEU A 570 -9.58 -14.55 28.87
N VAL A 571 -10.10 -13.76 29.82
CA VAL A 571 -10.84 -14.30 30.97
C VAL A 571 -12.00 -15.20 30.47
N PRO A 572 -12.00 -16.51 30.80
CA PRO A 572 -12.84 -17.49 30.09
C PRO A 572 -14.34 -17.21 30.09
N HIS A 573 -14.89 -16.66 31.18
CA HIS A 573 -16.32 -16.40 31.36
C HIS A 573 -16.78 -15.07 30.74
N GLN A 574 -15.87 -14.21 30.26
CA GLN A 574 -16.22 -12.98 29.50
C GLN A 574 -16.25 -13.21 27.99
N ARG A 575 -15.95 -14.44 27.54
CA ARG A 575 -15.88 -14.77 26.12
C ARG A 575 -17.29 -14.98 25.54
N PRO A 576 -17.50 -14.64 24.25
CA PRO A 576 -18.77 -14.89 23.57
C PRO A 576 -19.12 -16.38 23.49
N SER A 577 -20.40 -16.69 23.32
CA SER A 577 -20.93 -18.07 23.29
C SER A 577 -20.32 -18.96 22.20
N VAL A 578 -19.69 -18.39 21.16
CA VAL A 578 -18.97 -19.13 20.12
C VAL A 578 -17.88 -20.06 20.69
N PHE A 579 -17.34 -19.75 21.87
CA PHE A 579 -16.33 -20.54 22.57
C PHE A 579 -16.89 -21.78 23.31
N GLN A 580 -18.21 -21.95 23.37
CA GLN A 580 -18.85 -23.12 24.00
C GLN A 580 -18.71 -24.39 23.16
N GLN A 581 -18.35 -24.26 21.88
CA GLN A 581 -18.04 -25.38 21.00
C GLN A 581 -16.66 -25.17 20.37
N PRO A 582 -15.99 -26.24 19.89
CA PRO A 582 -14.70 -26.12 19.22
C PRO A 582 -14.79 -25.16 18.03
N VAL A 583 -13.93 -24.13 18.03
CA VAL A 583 -13.87 -23.09 17.01
C VAL A 583 -12.41 -22.83 16.65
N ILE A 584 -12.12 -22.69 15.36
CA ILE A 584 -10.80 -22.28 14.86
C ILE A 584 -10.89 -20.86 14.30
N PHE A 585 -9.94 -20.01 14.70
CA PHE A 585 -9.77 -18.67 14.18
C PHE A 585 -8.64 -18.68 13.15
N LEU A 586 -8.97 -18.32 11.92
CA LEU A 586 -8.03 -18.21 10.82
C LEU A 586 -7.77 -16.74 10.50
N GLY A 587 -6.51 -16.41 10.23
CA GLY A 587 -6.09 -15.08 9.75
C GLY A 587 -5.31 -15.23 8.45
N ALA A 588 -5.65 -14.45 7.43
CA ALA A 588 -5.05 -14.56 6.11
C ALA A 588 -4.70 -13.21 5.49
N ASP A 589 -3.56 -13.14 4.81
CA ASP A 589 -3.09 -11.93 4.12
C ASP A 589 -2.24 -12.28 2.88
N VAL A 590 -2.24 -11.39 1.89
CA VAL A 590 -1.38 -11.48 0.71
C VAL A 590 -0.49 -10.24 0.65
N THR A 591 0.82 -10.46 0.61
CA THR A 591 1.81 -9.39 0.46
C THR A 591 2.37 -9.38 -0.95
N HIS A 592 2.19 -8.25 -1.64
CA HIS A 592 2.73 -8.02 -2.98
C HIS A 592 4.15 -7.45 -2.96
N PRO A 593 4.93 -7.69 -4.04
CA PRO A 593 6.23 -7.05 -4.22
C PRO A 593 6.12 -5.51 -4.34
N PRO A 594 7.22 -4.77 -4.11
CA PRO A 594 7.24 -3.32 -4.27
C PRO A 594 6.76 -2.89 -5.66
N ALA A 595 6.08 -1.75 -5.71
CA ALA A 595 5.56 -1.23 -6.97
C ALA A 595 6.69 -1.00 -8.00
N GLY A 596 6.50 -1.55 -9.21
CA GLY A 596 7.50 -1.52 -10.29
C GLY A 596 8.41 -2.77 -10.36
N ASP A 597 8.33 -3.67 -9.38
CA ASP A 597 9.00 -4.98 -9.44
C ASP A 597 8.05 -6.00 -10.11
N GLY A 598 8.40 -6.43 -11.32
CA GLY A 598 7.65 -7.43 -12.07
C GLY A 598 8.09 -8.87 -11.81
N LYS A 599 9.26 -9.08 -11.20
CA LYS A 599 9.93 -10.39 -11.12
C LYS A 599 9.61 -11.14 -9.84
N LYS A 600 9.45 -10.44 -8.71
CA LYS A 600 9.24 -11.09 -7.42
C LYS A 600 7.80 -11.61 -7.27
N PRO A 601 7.58 -12.79 -6.67
CA PRO A 601 6.24 -13.33 -6.45
C PRO A 601 5.49 -12.56 -5.35
N SER A 602 4.17 -12.75 -5.29
CA SER A 602 3.37 -12.41 -4.11
C SER A 602 3.48 -13.55 -3.08
N ILE A 603 3.31 -13.22 -1.80
CA ILE A 603 3.36 -14.19 -0.70
C ILE A 603 2.01 -14.22 0.00
N ALA A 604 1.37 -15.39 0.02
CA ALA A 604 0.15 -15.64 0.78
C ALA A 604 0.48 -16.33 2.10
N ALA A 605 -0.13 -15.89 3.20
CA ALA A 605 0.03 -16.50 4.51
C ALA A 605 -1.33 -16.73 5.17
N VAL A 606 -1.52 -17.91 5.77
CA VAL A 606 -2.71 -18.25 6.56
C VAL A 606 -2.25 -18.82 7.90
N VAL A 607 -2.76 -18.26 8.99
CA VAL A 607 -2.52 -18.76 10.35
C VAL A 607 -3.81 -19.32 10.94
N GLY A 608 -3.71 -20.28 11.85
CA GLY A 608 -4.84 -20.83 12.59
C GLY A 608 -4.56 -20.94 14.07
N SER A 609 -5.55 -20.62 14.92
CA SER A 609 -5.48 -20.83 16.38
C SER A 609 -5.36 -22.31 16.70
N MET A 610 -4.60 -22.70 17.73
CA MET A 610 -4.28 -24.09 18.04
C MET A 610 -4.71 -24.54 19.45
N ASP A 611 -5.50 -23.71 20.14
CA ASP A 611 -6.02 -23.96 21.47
C ASP A 611 -7.39 -23.31 21.67
N GLY A 612 -8.07 -23.64 22.78
CA GLY A 612 -9.37 -23.06 23.14
C GLY A 612 -9.29 -21.65 23.73
N HIS A 613 -8.10 -21.09 23.97
CA HIS A 613 -7.88 -19.73 24.48
C HIS A 613 -7.69 -18.68 23.36
N PRO A 614 -7.87 -19.08 22.10
CA PRO A 614 -6.98 -18.86 20.94
C PRO A 614 -5.74 -17.99 21.21
N SER A 615 -4.73 -18.52 21.91
CA SER A 615 -3.46 -17.81 22.10
C SER A 615 -2.35 -18.30 21.17
N ARG A 616 -2.21 -19.61 20.98
CA ARG A 616 -1.19 -20.18 20.10
C ARG A 616 -1.70 -20.26 18.68
N TYR A 617 -0.83 -19.98 17.72
CA TYR A 617 -1.14 -20.06 16.29
C TYR A 617 -0.07 -20.85 15.54
N CYS A 618 -0.48 -21.65 14.56
CA CYS A 618 0.40 -22.21 13.54
C CYS A 618 0.22 -21.44 12.23
N ALA A 619 1.25 -21.47 11.37
CA ALA A 619 1.29 -20.71 10.13
C ALA A 619 1.54 -21.62 8.92
N THR A 620 0.92 -21.28 7.81
CA THR A 620 1.19 -21.81 6.48
C THR A 620 1.51 -20.64 5.56
N VAL A 621 2.45 -20.81 4.63
CA VAL A 621 2.90 -19.76 3.71
C VAL A 621 3.13 -20.34 2.32
N ARG A 622 2.80 -19.57 1.28
CA ARG A 622 2.95 -19.94 -0.13
C ARG A 622 3.44 -18.76 -0.95
N VAL A 623 4.24 -19.07 -1.97
CA VAL A 623 4.56 -18.13 -3.05
C VAL A 623 3.53 -18.31 -4.16
N GLN A 624 3.04 -17.21 -4.75
CA GLN A 624 2.13 -17.23 -5.89
C GLN A 624 2.53 -16.17 -6.94
N THR A 625 2.14 -16.42 -8.20
CA THR A 625 2.67 -15.75 -9.40
C THR A 625 2.51 -14.22 -9.40
N SER A 626 3.49 -13.53 -10.02
CA SER A 626 3.59 -12.06 -10.11
C SER A 626 2.83 -11.46 -11.31
N ARG A 627 2.72 -10.12 -11.31
CA ARG A 627 2.00 -9.21 -12.22
C ARG A 627 2.20 -9.36 -13.74
N GLN A 628 3.12 -10.19 -14.24
CA GLN A 628 3.61 -10.06 -15.61
C GLN A 628 3.13 -11.08 -16.64
N GLU A 629 2.45 -12.17 -16.26
CA GLU A 629 2.21 -13.26 -17.24
C GLU A 629 0.81 -13.37 -17.83
N ILE A 630 -0.14 -12.47 -17.53
CA ILE A 630 -1.51 -12.69 -18.00
C ILE A 630 -2.23 -11.39 -18.41
N SER A 631 -3.05 -11.51 -19.44
CA SER A 631 -3.96 -10.50 -20.01
C SER A 631 -4.78 -9.75 -18.95
N GLN A 632 -5.32 -8.59 -19.34
CA GLN A 632 -6.05 -7.65 -18.47
C GLN A 632 -7.24 -8.29 -17.70
N GLU A 633 -7.72 -9.45 -18.14
CA GLU A 633 -8.79 -10.23 -17.52
C GLU A 633 -8.36 -11.04 -16.28
N LEU A 634 -7.04 -11.18 -16.00
CA LEU A 634 -6.50 -11.99 -14.90
C LEU A 634 -5.69 -11.18 -13.85
N LEU A 635 -5.85 -9.85 -13.81
CA LEU A 635 -5.36 -9.03 -12.69
C LEU A 635 -6.04 -9.38 -11.35
N TYR A 636 -7.21 -10.03 -11.40
CA TYR A 636 -8.04 -10.40 -10.24
C TYR A 636 -7.55 -11.67 -9.51
N SER A 637 -6.79 -12.55 -10.17
CA SER A 637 -6.36 -13.85 -9.62
C SER A 637 -5.22 -13.77 -8.59
N GLN A 638 -4.63 -12.59 -8.39
CA GLN A 638 -3.44 -12.42 -7.54
C GLN A 638 -3.77 -12.13 -6.07
N GLU A 639 -4.94 -11.56 -5.79
CA GLU A 639 -5.40 -11.36 -4.41
C GLU A 639 -6.03 -12.64 -3.86
N VAL A 640 -6.53 -13.53 -4.72
CA VAL A 640 -7.03 -14.84 -4.31
C VAL A 640 -5.86 -15.69 -3.81
N ILE A 641 -5.99 -16.28 -2.61
CA ILE A 641 -5.00 -17.25 -2.12
C ILE A 641 -5.18 -18.56 -2.90
N GLN A 642 -4.24 -18.85 -3.80
CA GLN A 642 -4.36 -19.93 -4.79
C GLN A 642 -4.41 -21.32 -4.13
N ASP A 643 -3.58 -21.55 -3.11
CA ASP A 643 -3.45 -22.84 -2.43
C ASP A 643 -4.22 -22.88 -1.09
N LEU A 644 -5.28 -22.07 -0.95
CA LEU A 644 -6.01 -21.93 0.32
C LEU A 644 -6.58 -23.26 0.83
N THR A 645 -7.04 -24.14 -0.07
CA THR A 645 -7.58 -25.46 0.28
C THR A 645 -6.58 -26.26 1.12
N ASN A 646 -5.34 -26.38 0.65
CA ASN A 646 -4.31 -27.17 1.33
C ASN A 646 -3.82 -26.46 2.61
N MET A 647 -3.65 -25.14 2.57
CA MET A 647 -3.29 -24.34 3.75
C MET A 647 -4.30 -24.51 4.89
N VAL A 648 -5.60 -24.46 4.59
CA VAL A 648 -6.67 -24.68 5.59
C VAL A 648 -6.70 -26.13 6.05
N ARG A 649 -6.53 -27.10 5.14
CA ARG A 649 -6.46 -28.53 5.47
C ARG A 649 -5.36 -28.81 6.49
N GLU A 650 -4.14 -28.31 6.25
CA GLU A 650 -3.00 -28.43 7.17
C GLU A 650 -3.32 -27.87 8.56
N LEU A 651 -3.93 -26.68 8.62
CA LEU A 651 -4.29 -26.03 9.88
C LEU A 651 -5.39 -26.78 10.63
N LEU A 652 -6.38 -27.35 9.94
CA LEU A 652 -7.44 -28.17 10.55
C LEU A 652 -6.87 -29.47 11.13
N ILE A 653 -5.97 -30.14 10.41
CA ILE A 653 -5.26 -31.33 10.91
C ILE A 653 -4.44 -30.97 12.14
N GLN A 654 -3.70 -29.86 12.10
CA GLN A 654 -2.87 -29.43 13.22
C GLN A 654 -3.71 -29.04 14.44
N PHE A 655 -4.84 -28.37 14.24
CA PHE A 655 -5.80 -28.07 15.30
C PHE A 655 -6.30 -29.34 15.97
N TYR A 656 -6.69 -30.36 15.20
CA TYR A 656 -7.13 -31.64 15.74
C TYR A 656 -6.01 -32.35 16.51
N LYS A 657 -4.77 -32.32 16.00
CA LYS A 657 -3.60 -32.87 16.73
C LYS A 657 -3.36 -32.18 18.06
N SER A 658 -3.52 -30.85 18.12
CA SER A 658 -3.27 -30.04 19.32
C SER A 658 -4.42 -30.07 20.34
N THR A 659 -5.66 -30.19 19.91
CA THR A 659 -6.84 -30.05 20.78
C THR A 659 -7.65 -31.33 20.94
N ARG A 660 -7.51 -32.30 20.03
CA ARG A 660 -8.37 -33.49 19.88
C ARG A 660 -9.83 -33.18 19.55
N PHE A 661 -10.15 -31.96 19.16
CA PHE A 661 -11.48 -31.55 18.72
C PHE A 661 -11.51 -31.23 17.23
N LYS A 662 -12.61 -31.56 16.56
CA LYS A 662 -12.93 -31.06 15.22
C LYS A 662 -13.66 -29.72 15.35
N PRO A 663 -13.20 -28.63 14.69
CA PRO A 663 -13.91 -27.36 14.74
C PRO A 663 -15.35 -27.47 14.22
N THR A 664 -16.32 -27.03 15.01
CA THR A 664 -17.71 -26.88 14.54
C THR A 664 -17.91 -25.57 13.78
N ARG A 665 -17.01 -24.61 13.99
CA ARG A 665 -17.01 -23.28 13.37
C ARG A 665 -15.61 -22.86 12.92
N ILE A 666 -15.56 -22.19 11.78
CA ILE A 666 -14.37 -21.56 11.22
C ILE A 666 -14.64 -20.06 11.12
N ILE A 667 -13.87 -19.24 11.84
CA ILE A 667 -13.92 -17.78 11.76
C ILE A 667 -12.71 -17.30 10.96
N TYR A 668 -12.92 -16.82 9.75
CA TYR A 668 -11.87 -16.47 8.80
C TYR A 668 -11.76 -14.95 8.64
N TYR A 669 -10.65 -14.39 9.13
CA TYR A 669 -10.31 -12.97 8.97
C TYR A 669 -9.36 -12.78 7.77
N ARG A 670 -9.85 -12.17 6.70
CA ARG A 670 -9.08 -11.88 5.48
C ARG A 670 -8.64 -10.41 5.45
N GLY A 671 -7.35 -10.14 5.62
CA GLY A 671 -6.76 -8.81 5.44
C GLY A 671 -6.61 -8.41 3.97
N GLY A 672 -6.18 -7.19 3.67
CA GLY A 672 -5.56 -6.84 2.37
C GLY A 672 -6.47 -6.71 1.14
N VAL A 673 -7.70 -7.24 1.16
CA VAL A 673 -8.63 -7.19 0.01
C VAL A 673 -9.24 -5.80 -0.16
N SER A 674 -9.26 -5.27 -1.39
CA SER A 674 -9.94 -4.00 -1.70
C SER A 674 -11.45 -4.19 -1.92
N GLU A 675 -12.24 -3.14 -1.71
CA GLU A 675 -13.70 -3.17 -1.86
C GLU A 675 -14.16 -3.68 -3.23
N GLY A 676 -13.56 -3.16 -4.31
CA GLY A 676 -13.89 -3.58 -5.68
C GLY A 676 -13.50 -5.01 -6.03
N GLN A 677 -12.78 -5.71 -5.13
CA GLN A 677 -12.36 -7.10 -5.31
C GLN A 677 -13.04 -8.06 -4.33
N MET A 678 -13.85 -7.56 -3.38
CA MET A 678 -14.39 -8.38 -2.30
C MET A 678 -15.18 -9.59 -2.80
N LYS A 679 -16.14 -9.38 -3.73
CA LYS A 679 -16.94 -10.48 -4.31
C LYS A 679 -16.06 -11.50 -5.03
N GLN A 680 -15.11 -11.01 -5.83
CA GLN A 680 -14.20 -11.85 -6.64
C GLN A 680 -13.21 -12.67 -5.80
N VAL A 681 -12.81 -12.18 -4.62
CA VAL A 681 -11.90 -12.89 -3.72
C VAL A 681 -12.66 -13.83 -2.78
N ALA A 682 -13.78 -13.37 -2.22
CA ALA A 682 -14.52 -14.14 -1.22
C ALA A 682 -15.08 -15.44 -1.79
N TRP A 683 -15.56 -15.45 -3.04
CA TRP A 683 -16.16 -16.65 -3.65
C TRP A 683 -15.18 -17.83 -3.80
N PRO A 684 -14.05 -17.70 -4.53
CA PRO A 684 -13.10 -18.80 -4.68
C PRO A 684 -12.49 -19.23 -3.34
N GLU A 685 -12.25 -18.29 -2.42
CA GLU A 685 -11.68 -18.61 -1.11
C GLU A 685 -12.68 -19.36 -0.20
N LEU A 686 -13.96 -18.98 -0.20
CA LEU A 686 -15.00 -19.68 0.55
C LEU A 686 -15.17 -21.12 0.03
N ILE A 687 -15.15 -21.30 -1.29
CA ILE A 687 -15.15 -22.62 -1.92
C ILE A 687 -13.92 -23.42 -1.49
N ALA A 688 -12.73 -22.82 -1.46
CA ALA A 688 -11.50 -23.48 -1.03
C ALA A 688 -11.56 -23.95 0.43
N ILE A 689 -12.10 -23.12 1.35
CA ILE A 689 -12.31 -23.51 2.75
C ILE A 689 -13.28 -24.71 2.85
N ARG A 690 -14.40 -24.70 2.10
CA ARG A 690 -15.34 -25.83 2.05
C ARG A 690 -14.69 -27.09 1.49
N LYS A 691 -13.93 -26.98 0.40
CA LYS A 691 -13.16 -28.09 -0.19
C LYS A 691 -12.17 -28.69 0.81
N ALA A 692 -11.50 -27.85 1.61
CA ALA A 692 -10.58 -28.33 2.65
C ALA A 692 -11.31 -29.21 3.67
N CYS A 693 -12.50 -28.80 4.11
CA CYS A 693 -13.31 -29.55 5.07
C CYS A 693 -13.77 -30.89 4.48
N ILE A 694 -14.39 -30.87 3.30
CA ILE A 694 -14.90 -32.09 2.61
C ILE A 694 -13.75 -33.06 2.29
N SER A 695 -12.57 -32.55 1.95
CA SER A 695 -11.40 -33.41 1.67
C SER A 695 -10.89 -34.18 2.90
N LEU A 696 -11.20 -33.70 4.12
CA LEU A 696 -10.80 -34.37 5.36
C LEU A 696 -11.80 -35.44 5.77
N GLU A 697 -13.08 -35.18 5.55
CA GLU A 697 -14.20 -36.06 5.86
C GLU A 697 -15.43 -35.59 5.05
N GLU A 698 -16.09 -36.52 4.37
CA GLU A 698 -17.11 -36.23 3.34
C GLU A 698 -18.26 -35.34 3.86
N ASP A 699 -18.74 -35.61 5.09
CA ASP A 699 -19.84 -34.88 5.72
C ASP A 699 -19.41 -33.76 6.65
N TYR A 700 -18.12 -33.46 6.74
CA TYR A 700 -17.61 -32.41 7.62
C TYR A 700 -17.91 -31.01 7.06
N ARG A 701 -19.00 -30.40 7.56
CA ARG A 701 -19.55 -29.12 7.08
C ARG A 701 -19.64 -28.08 8.22
N PRO A 702 -18.50 -27.60 8.76
CA PRO A 702 -18.53 -26.60 9.84
C PRO A 702 -19.10 -25.27 9.36
N GLY A 703 -19.69 -24.50 10.29
CA GLY A 703 -20.18 -23.15 9.99
C GLY A 703 -19.02 -22.20 9.69
N ILE A 704 -19.02 -21.53 8.53
CA ILE A 704 -17.96 -20.61 8.11
C ILE A 704 -18.43 -19.15 8.23
N THR A 705 -17.68 -18.33 8.96
CA THR A 705 -17.86 -16.87 8.99
C THR A 705 -16.67 -16.21 8.29
N TYR A 706 -16.91 -15.55 7.17
CA TYR A 706 -15.88 -14.87 6.37
C TYR A 706 -15.93 -13.36 6.62
N ILE A 707 -14.82 -12.79 7.12
CA ILE A 707 -14.74 -11.38 7.53
C ILE A 707 -13.56 -10.73 6.82
N VAL A 708 -13.83 -9.75 5.95
CA VAL A 708 -12.77 -8.91 5.36
C VAL A 708 -12.38 -7.82 6.36
N VAL A 709 -11.08 -7.69 6.62
CA VAL A 709 -10.51 -6.69 7.52
C VAL A 709 -9.69 -5.68 6.72
N GLN A 710 -10.20 -4.46 6.63
CA GLN A 710 -9.52 -3.37 5.93
C GLN A 710 -8.91 -2.38 6.92
N LYS A 711 -7.58 -2.24 6.88
CA LYS A 711 -6.85 -1.20 7.63
C LYS A 711 -6.53 0.02 6.76
N ARG A 712 -6.38 -0.17 5.45
CA ARG A 712 -5.97 0.87 4.51
C ARG A 712 -7.21 1.46 3.83
N HIS A 713 -7.90 2.35 4.56
CA HIS A 713 -9.04 3.12 4.06
C HIS A 713 -8.94 4.60 4.48
N HIS A 714 -9.85 5.41 3.96
CA HIS A 714 -9.87 6.87 4.17
C HIS A 714 -10.97 7.35 5.13
N THR A 715 -11.75 6.45 5.74
CA THR A 715 -12.61 6.79 6.88
C THR A 715 -11.79 7.16 8.11
N ARG A 716 -12.10 8.31 8.71
CA ARG A 716 -11.58 8.82 9.99
C ARG A 716 -12.75 9.18 10.89
N LEU A 717 -12.59 8.91 12.19
CA LEU A 717 -13.55 9.26 13.23
C LEU A 717 -12.85 10.16 14.25
N PHE A 718 -13.50 11.25 14.61
CA PHE A 718 -13.02 12.25 15.56
C PHE A 718 -14.01 12.37 16.71
N CYS A 719 -13.54 12.71 17.91
CA CYS A 719 -14.44 13.00 19.03
C CYS A 719 -15.15 14.33 18.77
N ALA A 720 -16.49 14.31 18.78
CA ALA A 720 -17.29 15.54 18.67
C ALA A 720 -17.08 16.43 19.90
N ASP A 721 -17.09 15.82 21.09
CA ASP A 721 -16.74 16.49 22.34
C ASP A 721 -15.22 16.51 22.56
N LYS A 722 -14.69 17.66 22.98
CA LYS A 722 -13.28 17.84 23.35
C LYS A 722 -12.93 17.10 24.65
N THR A 723 -13.87 16.90 25.57
CA THR A 723 -13.63 16.25 26.87
C THR A 723 -13.34 14.75 26.75
N GLU A 724 -13.94 14.09 25.76
CA GLU A 724 -13.72 12.67 25.44
C GLU A 724 -12.39 12.42 24.71
N ARG A 725 -11.61 13.47 24.38
CA ARG A 725 -10.31 13.33 23.74
C ARG A 725 -9.28 12.81 24.74
N VAL A 726 -8.81 11.59 24.53
CA VAL A 726 -7.67 11.04 25.29
C VAL A 726 -6.40 11.84 24.93
N ARG A 727 -5.95 12.70 25.86
CA ARG A 727 -4.63 13.36 25.73
C ARG A 727 -3.56 12.27 25.85
N ARG A 728 -2.60 12.24 24.91
CA ARG A 728 -1.35 11.48 25.13
C ARG A 728 -0.66 12.12 26.34
N ARG A 729 -0.53 11.36 27.43
CA ARG A 729 0.41 11.67 28.50
C ARG A 729 1.82 11.37 28.04
#